data_AF-A0AA36HPM7-F1
#
_entry.id   AF-A0AA36HPM7-F1
#
_cell.length_a   1.000
_cell.length_b   1.000
_cell.length_c   1.000
_cell.angle_alpha   90.00
_cell.angle_beta   90.00
_cell.angle_gamma   90.00
#
_symmetry.space_group_name_H-M   'P 1'
#
loop_
_entity.id
_entity.type
_entity.pdbx_description
1 polymer ?
#
loop_
_entity_poly.entity_id
_entity_poly.type
_entity_poly.pdbx_seq_one_letter_code
_entity_poly.pdbx_strand_id
1 'polypeptide(L)'
;MASARHRSCWLFSWLVLLLLHLQCSTFLSWPKAVRRATELRAAADERWWCVAGGVKSKLRQAFCSKMQTDDVPLLADFDTYATSLPVREVDCGVPIKLFETPFYVTDRGMNEFAERISSRAAVIRSRVAYVAAAGGSGKSSSVLPGFLQSIDMGTGLNFTHYVYMPFHNNDGNNHRKVTVPADSGEDFRRDLGAAYMRDCFRAQAFETPGALGSETYIQIWELPVRSSRFRLLPRFWRARLGTFRQTQALLAEDVRRFMKRSPDGVLLLHIDEHLKMCEDVEFRKGAMAVMASLPQARVVATFTDIIPQPAVGSETCRSPVAKLCLDVKTVTERLPRLKVPMAETADERRLLASLRVSLGLALSNLGLAGLHVKDERLEAFLDRFECLAKTGDKDEVYRKCIQHCSEQWMQKGPRECRHLVDLFCGIEESDERVQEQRYPAVVSLEDTLTAPLEVLLRDADPDDPARLLYNHCRSLFKKSLGITDWASGSVLERAYLWALACKFTRRTPTPFGDFECQFVCEQVAAARIFKGRTLMPDNVQALKKNTLYCANEQKKSHPFADMWFLSPDNVLFLLEVGGTSGMDEANKKVTMLKIVLEEQDFNSLNIDGVVAIVLLPNIMDKLSSDKDVLAITGSQAQKLLGGLVQVLDWL
;
A
#
# COMPACT_ATOMS: atom_id res chain seq x y z
N MET A 1 62.43 -54.54 -27.10
CA MET A 1 62.24 -53.90 -25.78
C MET A 1 60.75 -53.85 -25.44
N ALA A 2 60.24 -54.96 -24.90
CA ALA A 2 58.82 -55.21 -24.66
C ALA A 2 58.43 -55.07 -23.17
N SER A 3 59.14 -54.22 -22.39
CA SER A 3 58.84 -53.97 -20.98
C SER A 3 58.51 -52.51 -20.64
N ALA A 4 58.42 -51.63 -21.64
CA ALA A 4 58.14 -50.21 -21.44
C ALA A 4 56.65 -49.85 -21.53
N ARG A 5 55.81 -50.67 -22.20
CA ARG A 5 54.38 -50.37 -22.38
C ARG A 5 53.48 -50.79 -21.22
N HIS A 6 53.94 -51.67 -20.33
CA HIS A 6 53.14 -52.10 -19.18
C HIS A 6 53.25 -51.18 -17.95
N ARG A 7 54.29 -50.34 -17.84
CA ARG A 7 54.42 -49.42 -16.70
C ARG A 7 53.60 -48.13 -16.84
N SER A 8 53.28 -47.73 -18.08
CA SER A 8 52.47 -46.53 -18.36
C SER A 8 50.99 -46.71 -18.05
N CYS A 9 50.43 -47.92 -18.24
CA CYS A 9 49.02 -48.19 -17.89
C CYS A 9 48.77 -48.21 -16.38
N TRP A 10 49.72 -48.71 -15.58
CA TRP A 10 49.57 -48.75 -14.12
C TRP A 10 49.68 -47.36 -13.48
N LEU A 11 50.57 -46.51 -13.98
CA LEU A 11 50.67 -45.11 -13.56
C LEU A 11 49.41 -44.31 -13.92
N PHE A 12 48.82 -44.55 -15.10
CA PHE A 12 47.59 -43.88 -15.51
C PHE A 12 46.38 -44.33 -14.68
N SER A 13 46.25 -45.63 -14.40
CA SER A 13 45.19 -46.15 -13.52
C SER A 13 45.33 -45.68 -12.07
N TRP A 14 46.56 -45.56 -11.55
CA TRP A 14 46.79 -44.98 -10.23
C TRP A 14 46.52 -43.47 -10.18
N LEU A 15 46.87 -42.71 -11.22
CA LEU A 15 46.57 -41.28 -11.29
C LEU A 15 45.05 -41.03 -11.38
N VAL A 16 44.32 -41.86 -12.14
CA VAL A 16 42.86 -41.80 -12.25
C VAL A 16 42.19 -42.20 -10.94
N LEU A 17 42.68 -43.22 -10.24
CA LEU A 17 42.18 -43.60 -8.92
C LEU A 17 42.49 -42.55 -7.84
N LEU A 18 43.67 -41.92 -7.88
CA LEU A 18 44.04 -40.84 -6.96
C LEU A 18 43.20 -39.57 -7.24
N LEU A 19 42.93 -39.24 -8.50
CA LEU A 19 42.04 -38.14 -8.90
C LEU A 19 40.58 -38.42 -8.51
N LEU A 20 40.11 -39.66 -8.63
CA LEU A 20 38.78 -40.07 -8.15
C LEU A 20 38.68 -40.04 -6.61
N HIS A 21 39.76 -40.37 -5.89
CA HIS A 21 39.81 -40.24 -4.43
C HIS A 21 39.94 -38.79 -3.93
N LEU A 22 40.64 -37.92 -4.68
CA LEU A 22 40.71 -36.48 -4.41
C LEU A 22 39.39 -35.76 -4.75
N GLN A 23 38.62 -36.25 -5.73
CA GLN A 23 37.26 -35.79 -6.00
C GLN A 23 36.23 -36.34 -5.00
N CYS A 24 36.39 -37.55 -4.46
CA CYS A 24 35.50 -38.06 -3.41
C CYS A 24 35.72 -37.43 -2.04
N SER A 25 36.95 -37.04 -1.70
CA SER A 25 37.27 -36.42 -0.39
C SER A 25 36.93 -34.93 -0.29
N THR A 26 36.68 -34.26 -1.41
CA THR A 26 36.13 -32.89 -1.46
C THR A 26 34.60 -32.84 -1.50
N PHE A 27 33.93 -33.99 -1.61
CA PHE A 27 32.45 -34.09 -1.68
C PHE A 27 31.76 -34.25 -0.31
N LEU A 28 32.50 -34.36 0.79
CA LEU A 28 31.94 -34.60 2.14
C LEU A 28 31.73 -33.34 3.01
N SER A 29 31.94 -32.14 2.47
CA SER A 29 31.52 -30.88 3.12
C SER A 29 30.48 -30.08 2.31
N TRP A 30 30.09 -30.57 1.13
CA TRP A 30 29.12 -29.93 0.24
C TRP A 30 27.61 -30.18 0.48
N PRO A 31 27.13 -31.04 1.41
CA PRO A 31 25.70 -31.14 1.67
C PRO A 31 25.13 -29.94 2.44
N LYS A 32 25.93 -29.27 3.30
CA LYS A 32 25.43 -28.17 4.16
C LYS A 32 25.37 -26.83 3.42
N ALA A 33 26.30 -26.57 2.50
CA ALA A 33 26.31 -25.35 1.70
C ALA A 33 25.24 -25.39 0.60
N VAL A 34 25.05 -26.56 -0.03
CA VAL A 34 23.97 -26.76 -1.00
C VAL A 34 22.62 -26.82 -0.27
N ARG A 35 22.46 -27.51 0.87
CA ARG A 35 21.22 -27.39 1.67
C ARG A 35 20.95 -25.95 2.10
N ARG A 36 21.94 -25.18 2.57
CA ARG A 36 21.74 -23.75 2.87
C ARG A 36 21.38 -22.95 1.62
N ALA A 37 21.97 -23.22 0.46
CA ALA A 37 21.66 -22.50 -0.78
C ALA A 37 20.29 -22.90 -1.37
N THR A 38 19.87 -24.15 -1.18
CA THR A 38 18.55 -24.66 -1.58
C THR A 38 17.48 -24.27 -0.57
N GLU A 39 17.79 -24.17 0.73
CA GLU A 39 16.94 -23.61 1.78
C GLU A 39 16.86 -22.07 1.66
N LEU A 40 17.94 -21.39 1.25
CA LEU A 40 17.94 -19.95 0.93
C LEU A 40 17.21 -19.64 -0.37
N ARG A 41 17.23 -20.54 -1.37
CA ARG A 41 16.42 -20.41 -2.59
C ARG A 41 14.95 -20.80 -2.34
N ALA A 42 14.68 -21.83 -1.55
CA ALA A 42 13.30 -22.16 -1.14
C ALA A 42 12.70 -21.10 -0.18
N ALA A 43 13.53 -20.43 0.64
CA ALA A 43 13.14 -19.26 1.42
C ALA A 43 13.14 -17.94 0.63
N ALA A 44 13.62 -17.94 -0.62
CA ALA A 44 13.42 -16.84 -1.56
C ALA A 44 12.05 -16.92 -2.24
N ASP A 45 11.45 -18.11 -2.30
CA ASP A 45 10.10 -18.34 -2.84
C ASP A 45 8.98 -18.14 -1.80
N GLU A 46 9.32 -18.05 -0.50
CA GLU A 46 8.34 -17.77 0.55
C GLU A 46 8.39 -16.30 0.96
N ARG A 47 7.25 -15.60 0.85
CA ARG A 47 7.06 -14.23 1.36
C ARG A 47 7.33 -14.20 2.86
N TRP A 48 8.57 -13.94 3.25
CA TRP A 48 9.03 -14.05 4.64
C TRP A 48 8.27 -13.10 5.57
N TRP A 49 7.76 -11.97 5.07
CA TRP A 49 6.90 -11.07 5.85
C TRP A 49 5.53 -11.67 6.17
N CYS A 50 5.03 -12.63 5.40
CA CYS A 50 3.76 -13.33 5.65
C CYS A 50 3.90 -14.51 6.65
N VAL A 51 5.10 -14.77 7.18
CA VAL A 51 5.38 -15.86 8.12
C VAL A 51 5.62 -15.29 9.51
N ALA A 52 5.03 -15.90 10.54
CA ALA A 52 5.31 -15.53 11.93
C ALA A 52 6.81 -15.68 12.22
N GLY A 53 7.43 -14.61 12.73
CA GLY A 53 8.87 -14.54 12.99
C GLY A 53 9.76 -14.39 11.75
N GLY A 54 9.20 -14.31 10.54
CA GLY A 54 9.99 -14.17 9.32
C GLY A 54 10.71 -12.82 9.23
N VAL A 55 10.05 -11.72 9.61
CA VAL A 55 10.66 -10.37 9.71
C VAL A 55 11.83 -10.39 10.71
N LYS A 56 11.63 -10.96 11.91
CA LYS A 56 12.69 -11.14 12.92
C LYS A 56 13.90 -11.91 12.37
N SER A 57 13.64 -13.00 11.67
CA SER A 57 14.70 -13.87 11.11
C SER A 57 15.50 -13.14 10.04
N LYS A 58 14.83 -12.41 9.15
CA LYS A 58 15.48 -11.57 8.13
C LYS A 58 16.26 -10.41 8.73
N LEU A 59 15.70 -9.74 9.72
CA LEU A 59 16.39 -8.67 10.45
C LEU A 59 17.68 -9.19 11.09
N ARG A 60 17.61 -10.34 11.78
CA ARG A 60 18.78 -11.00 12.38
C ARG A 60 19.83 -11.33 11.32
N GLN A 61 19.42 -11.87 10.17
CA GLN A 61 20.33 -12.16 9.04
C GLN A 61 21.00 -10.89 8.49
N ALA A 62 20.25 -9.82 8.29
CA ALA A 62 20.75 -8.58 7.68
C ALA A 62 21.63 -7.74 8.62
N PHE A 63 21.49 -7.90 9.93
CA PHE A 63 22.09 -7.01 10.92
C PHE A 63 23.03 -7.65 11.93
N CYS A 64 23.03 -8.96 12.15
CA CYS A 64 23.90 -9.56 13.17
C CYS A 64 25.38 -9.21 13.01
N SER A 65 25.87 -9.10 11.78
CA SER A 65 27.26 -8.70 11.50
C SER A 65 27.53 -7.21 11.75
N LYS A 66 26.49 -6.37 11.77
CA LYS A 66 26.56 -4.91 11.93
C LYS A 66 26.37 -4.48 13.39
N MET A 67 25.57 -5.21 14.18
CA MET A 67 25.18 -4.93 15.58
C MET A 67 26.18 -5.43 16.64
N GLN A 68 27.49 -5.38 16.43
CA GLN A 68 28.46 -5.83 17.47
C GLN A 68 29.42 -4.70 17.84
N THR A 69 28.87 -3.54 18.19
CA THR A 69 29.65 -2.33 18.48
C THR A 69 29.61 -2.01 19.96
N ASP A 70 30.71 -2.30 20.67
CA ASP A 70 30.84 -2.06 22.11
C ASP A 70 30.66 -0.57 22.50
N ASP A 71 30.86 0.35 21.56
CA ASP A 71 30.74 1.80 21.74
C ASP A 71 29.32 2.35 21.47
N VAL A 72 28.38 1.48 21.09
CA VAL A 72 26.97 1.81 20.82
C VAL A 72 26.07 0.76 21.48
N PRO A 73 25.62 0.99 22.73
CA PRO A 73 24.79 0.06 23.50
C PRO A 73 23.59 -0.53 22.77
N LEU A 74 22.88 0.27 21.94
CA LEU A 74 21.75 -0.22 21.15
C LEU A 74 22.13 -1.35 20.19
N LEU A 75 23.37 -1.35 19.72
CA LEU A 75 23.95 -2.26 18.76
C LEU A 75 24.99 -3.18 19.44
N ALA A 76 24.83 -3.48 20.72
CA ALA A 76 25.71 -4.43 21.42
C ALA A 76 25.42 -5.88 21.01
N ASP A 77 24.13 -6.22 20.92
CA ASP A 77 23.64 -7.52 20.49
C ASP A 77 22.21 -7.41 19.90
N PHE A 78 21.75 -8.48 19.26
CA PHE A 78 20.45 -8.49 18.59
C PHE A 78 19.28 -8.41 19.56
N ASP A 79 19.37 -9.04 20.74
CA ASP A 79 18.26 -9.09 21.68
C ASP A 79 18.06 -7.71 22.31
N THR A 80 19.14 -7.02 22.68
CA THR A 80 19.13 -5.60 23.08
C THR A 80 18.49 -4.72 22.00
N TYR A 81 18.94 -4.84 20.74
CA TYR A 81 18.34 -4.09 19.65
C TYR A 81 16.85 -4.40 19.44
N ALA A 82 16.46 -5.66 19.52
CA ALA A 82 15.09 -6.09 19.30
C ALA A 82 14.12 -5.50 20.34
N THR A 83 14.59 -5.09 21.53
CA THR A 83 13.77 -4.37 22.52
C THR A 83 13.42 -2.93 22.10
N SER A 84 14.20 -2.34 21.19
CA SER A 84 13.93 -0.98 20.68
C SER A 84 13.00 -0.97 19.48
N LEU A 85 12.55 -2.14 19.00
CA LEU A 85 11.70 -2.26 17.81
C LEU A 85 10.23 -2.01 18.15
N PRO A 86 9.39 -1.75 17.13
CA PRO A 86 7.98 -1.46 17.35
C PRO A 86 7.24 -2.57 18.11
N VAL A 87 6.55 -2.19 19.17
CA VAL A 87 5.58 -2.99 19.91
C VAL A 87 4.25 -2.26 19.97
N ARG A 88 3.18 -3.01 20.24
CA ARG A 88 1.85 -2.46 20.48
C ARG A 88 1.36 -2.83 21.85
N GLU A 89 0.95 -1.82 22.61
CA GLU A 89 0.28 -2.00 23.88
C GLU A 89 -1.12 -2.57 23.64
N VAL A 90 -1.54 -3.49 24.50
CA VAL A 90 -2.88 -4.08 24.52
C VAL A 90 -3.44 -3.90 25.93
N ASP A 91 -4.74 -3.61 26.04
CA ASP A 91 -5.38 -3.22 27.31
C ASP A 91 -5.19 -4.27 28.42
N CYS A 92 -5.11 -5.55 28.04
CA CYS A 92 -4.85 -6.67 28.95
C CYS A 92 -3.88 -7.66 28.27
N GLY A 93 -2.59 -7.63 28.62
CA GLY A 93 -1.66 -8.69 28.24
C GLY A 93 -0.24 -8.25 27.96
N VAL A 94 0.52 -9.16 27.35
CA VAL A 94 1.89 -8.91 26.91
C VAL A 94 1.85 -8.06 25.62
N PRO A 95 2.64 -6.98 25.53
CA PRO A 95 2.74 -6.18 24.31
C PRO A 95 3.06 -7.04 23.09
N ILE A 96 2.44 -6.69 21.97
CA ILE A 96 2.61 -7.45 20.74
C ILE A 96 3.82 -6.90 19.99
N LYS A 97 4.85 -7.73 19.82
CA LYS A 97 6.04 -7.41 19.03
C LYS A 97 5.71 -7.44 17.54
N LEU A 98 5.67 -6.26 16.92
CA LEU A 98 5.18 -6.12 15.54
C LEU A 98 6.09 -6.81 14.51
N PHE A 99 7.37 -7.01 14.84
CA PHE A 99 8.35 -7.69 14.00
C PHE A 99 8.32 -9.23 14.14
N GLU A 100 7.49 -9.78 15.03
CA GLU A 100 7.33 -11.24 15.21
C GLU A 100 6.05 -11.78 14.56
N THR A 101 5.13 -10.89 14.21
CA THR A 101 3.84 -11.20 13.61
C THR A 101 3.90 -11.23 12.09
N PRO A 102 3.08 -12.09 11.43
CA PRO A 102 2.95 -12.07 9.99
C PRO A 102 2.27 -10.79 9.51
N PHE A 103 2.64 -10.36 8.32
CA PHE A 103 2.20 -9.14 7.68
C PHE A 103 1.71 -9.49 6.27
N TYR A 104 0.40 -9.48 6.04
CA TYR A 104 -0.18 -10.03 4.80
C TYR A 104 -0.41 -8.96 3.74
N VAL A 105 0.62 -8.72 2.92
CA VAL A 105 0.61 -7.74 1.83
C VAL A 105 1.16 -8.36 0.55
N THR A 106 0.77 -7.79 -0.59
CA THR A 106 1.19 -8.26 -1.92
C THR A 106 2.67 -7.94 -2.17
N ASP A 107 3.34 -8.74 -3.00
CA ASP A 107 4.74 -8.47 -3.40
C ASP A 107 4.87 -7.10 -4.05
N ARG A 108 3.94 -6.80 -4.95
CA ARG A 108 3.86 -5.51 -5.66
C ARG A 108 3.78 -4.35 -4.67
N GLY A 109 2.85 -4.40 -3.71
CA GLY A 109 2.70 -3.35 -2.70
C GLY A 109 3.96 -3.19 -1.87
N MET A 110 4.57 -4.30 -1.40
CA MET A 110 5.79 -4.26 -0.60
C MET A 110 6.97 -3.67 -1.38
N ASN A 111 7.14 -4.05 -2.65
CA ASN A 111 8.19 -3.53 -3.52
C ASN A 111 8.02 -2.02 -3.78
N GLU A 112 6.82 -1.59 -4.15
CA GLU A 112 6.52 -0.15 -4.35
C GLU A 112 6.78 0.65 -3.06
N PHE A 113 6.42 0.11 -1.89
CA PHE A 113 6.70 0.74 -0.60
C PHE A 113 8.20 0.83 -0.33
N ALA A 114 8.94 -0.27 -0.54
CA ALA A 114 10.38 -0.35 -0.34
C ALA A 114 11.14 0.64 -1.25
N GLU A 115 10.75 0.75 -2.53
CA GLU A 115 11.32 1.71 -3.47
C GLU A 115 11.10 3.15 -3.01
N ARG A 116 9.91 3.49 -2.52
CA ARG A 116 9.57 4.85 -2.08
C ARG A 116 10.36 5.30 -0.88
N ILE A 117 10.46 4.47 0.16
CA ILE A 117 11.27 4.79 1.33
C ILE A 117 12.77 4.83 0.99
N SER A 118 13.16 4.22 -0.14
CA SER A 118 14.53 4.20 -0.67
C SER A 118 14.80 5.27 -1.73
N SER A 119 13.80 6.03 -2.17
CA SER A 119 13.98 6.98 -3.26
C SER A 119 14.89 8.14 -2.83
N ARG A 120 15.90 8.45 -3.65
CA ARG A 120 16.64 9.71 -3.53
C ARG A 120 15.81 10.80 -4.18
N ALA A 121 15.50 11.87 -3.44
CA ALA A 121 14.92 13.04 -4.07
C ALA A 121 15.92 13.62 -5.09
N ALA A 122 15.48 13.84 -6.33
CA ALA A 122 16.26 14.55 -7.35
C ALA A 122 16.38 16.06 -7.08
N VAL A 123 15.80 16.56 -5.98
CA VAL A 123 15.60 17.99 -5.69
C VAL A 123 16.38 18.42 -4.44
N ILE A 124 16.83 19.69 -4.45
CA ILE A 124 17.66 20.42 -3.48
C ILE A 124 17.15 20.40 -2.02
N ARG A 125 15.89 20.00 -1.75
CA ARG A 125 15.26 20.06 -0.42
C ARG A 125 15.25 18.71 0.30
N SER A 126 15.46 18.73 1.61
CA SER A 126 15.32 17.57 2.49
C SER A 126 13.89 17.00 2.40
N ARG A 127 13.74 15.72 2.03
CA ARG A 127 12.45 15.04 1.85
C ARG A 127 12.20 14.08 3.01
N VAL A 128 11.02 14.18 3.62
CA VAL A 128 10.52 13.25 4.64
C VAL A 128 9.41 12.42 4.02
N ALA A 129 9.62 11.11 3.93
CA ALA A 129 8.55 10.19 3.56
C ALA A 129 7.53 10.11 4.72
N TYR A 130 6.24 10.03 4.42
CA TYR A 130 5.23 9.83 5.45
C TYR A 130 4.19 8.78 5.10
N VAL A 131 3.78 8.00 6.10
CA VAL A 131 2.64 7.07 6.02
C VAL A 131 1.57 7.56 6.98
N ALA A 132 0.45 8.03 6.44
CA ALA A 132 -0.68 8.49 7.23
C ALA A 132 -1.85 7.51 7.09
N ALA A 133 -2.34 6.99 8.21
CA ALA A 133 -3.43 6.03 8.25
C ALA A 133 -3.99 5.92 9.67
N ALA A 134 -5.27 5.51 9.80
CA ALA A 134 -5.91 5.36 11.10
C ALA A 134 -5.12 4.44 12.06
N GLY A 135 -5.36 4.59 13.36
CA GLY A 135 -4.83 3.68 14.38
C GLY A 135 -5.14 2.21 14.05
N GLY A 136 -4.16 1.33 14.27
CA GLY A 136 -4.29 -0.10 14.00
C GLY A 136 -4.23 -0.53 12.53
N SER A 137 -3.96 0.40 11.60
CA SER A 137 -3.89 0.12 10.16
C SER A 137 -2.64 -0.63 9.68
N GLY A 138 -1.66 -0.89 10.56
CA GLY A 138 -0.36 -1.48 10.18
C GLY A 138 0.71 -0.47 9.73
N LYS A 139 0.48 0.84 9.90
CA LYS A 139 1.42 1.90 9.47
C LYS A 139 2.82 1.79 10.10
N SER A 140 2.88 1.51 11.40
CA SER A 140 4.15 1.42 12.13
C SER A 140 4.86 0.09 11.83
N SER A 141 4.08 -0.98 11.61
CA SER A 141 4.62 -2.30 11.31
C SER A 141 5.07 -2.48 9.87
N SER A 142 4.62 -1.64 8.93
CA SER A 142 5.01 -1.73 7.52
C SER A 142 6.43 -1.24 7.23
N VAL A 143 6.95 -0.31 8.04
CA VAL A 143 8.23 0.36 7.74
C VAL A 143 9.41 -0.59 7.82
N LEU A 144 9.45 -1.46 8.84
CA LEU A 144 10.57 -2.39 9.03
C LEU A 144 10.63 -3.49 7.95
N PRO A 145 9.52 -4.17 7.57
CA PRO A 145 9.50 -5.04 6.41
C PRO A 145 9.88 -4.32 5.11
N GLY A 146 9.36 -3.13 4.86
CA GLY A 146 9.72 -2.34 3.68
C GLY A 146 11.21 -2.01 3.61
N PHE A 147 11.82 -1.73 4.76
CA PHE A 147 13.26 -1.50 4.89
C PHE A 147 14.09 -2.76 4.61
N LEU A 148 13.65 -3.93 5.07
CA LEU A 148 14.34 -5.18 4.75
C LEU A 148 14.15 -5.55 3.27
N GLN A 149 12.96 -5.31 2.71
CA GLN A 149 12.70 -5.54 1.30
C GLN A 149 13.56 -4.64 0.42
N SER A 150 13.81 -3.39 0.81
CA SER A 150 14.68 -2.51 0.02
C SER A 150 16.14 -2.99 -0.03
N ILE A 151 16.61 -3.64 1.04
CA ILE A 151 17.91 -4.31 1.06
C ILE A 151 17.93 -5.50 0.10
N ASP A 152 16.89 -6.36 0.14
CA ASP A 152 16.78 -7.54 -0.72
C ASP A 152 16.67 -7.15 -2.21
N MET A 153 15.96 -6.07 -2.52
CA MET A 153 15.85 -5.53 -3.88
C MET A 153 17.13 -4.85 -4.37
N GLY A 154 18.09 -4.57 -3.49
CA GLY A 154 19.29 -3.80 -3.83
C GLY A 154 18.94 -2.42 -4.37
N THR A 155 17.93 -1.75 -3.79
CA THR A 155 17.54 -0.41 -4.22
C THR A 155 18.74 0.53 -4.13
N GLY A 156 18.74 1.62 -4.91
CA GLY A 156 19.91 2.54 -5.03
C GLY A 156 20.42 3.19 -3.74
N LEU A 157 19.82 2.90 -2.57
CA LEU A 157 20.35 3.22 -1.24
C LEU A 157 20.89 1.97 -0.55
N ASN A 158 22.16 2.05 -0.13
CA ASN A 158 22.78 1.03 0.71
C ASN A 158 22.29 1.14 2.17
N PHE A 159 21.04 0.77 2.42
CA PHE A 159 20.49 0.74 3.76
C PHE A 159 21.22 -0.28 4.62
N THR A 160 21.71 0.17 5.78
CA THR A 160 22.50 -0.68 6.68
C THR A 160 21.97 -0.71 8.10
N HIS A 161 21.29 0.35 8.53
CA HIS A 161 20.78 0.49 9.88
C HIS A 161 19.34 1.00 9.89
N TYR A 162 18.60 0.62 10.93
CA TYR A 162 17.22 1.02 11.18
C TYR A 162 17.07 1.42 12.64
N VAL A 163 16.50 2.60 12.90
CA VAL A 163 16.20 3.09 14.26
C VAL A 163 14.74 3.51 14.32
N TYR A 164 14.00 2.94 15.26
CA TYR A 164 12.59 3.20 15.50
C TYR A 164 12.41 4.18 16.67
N MET A 165 11.83 5.34 16.42
CA MET A 165 11.68 6.43 17.38
C MET A 165 10.19 6.66 17.72
N PRO A 166 9.67 5.96 18.74
CA PRO A 166 8.28 6.09 19.17
C PRO A 166 8.03 7.32 20.05
N PHE A 167 6.97 8.07 19.76
CA PHE A 167 6.46 9.15 20.62
C PHE A 167 5.17 8.77 21.35
N HIS A 168 4.64 7.55 21.13
CA HIS A 168 3.43 7.04 21.76
C HIS A 168 3.28 5.52 21.52
N ASN A 169 2.51 4.81 22.37
CA ASN A 169 2.07 3.42 22.23
C ASN A 169 3.20 2.44 21.84
N ASN A 170 4.14 2.22 22.77
CA ASN A 170 5.29 1.34 22.57
C ASN A 170 5.78 0.74 23.89
N ASP A 171 4.86 0.24 24.71
CA ASP A 171 5.09 -0.39 26.01
C ASP A 171 5.90 0.49 26.97
N GLY A 172 5.52 1.77 27.07
CA GLY A 172 6.27 2.76 27.85
C GLY A 172 7.68 3.10 27.32
N ASN A 173 8.19 2.39 26.32
CA ASN A 173 9.40 2.71 25.60
C ASN A 173 9.11 3.78 24.52
N ASN A 174 8.81 5.01 24.95
CA ASN A 174 8.59 6.15 24.07
C ASN A 174 9.21 7.44 24.60
N HIS A 175 9.50 8.36 23.69
CA HIS A 175 9.96 9.68 24.04
C HIS A 175 8.81 10.54 24.55
N ARG A 176 9.01 11.23 25.69
CA ARG A 176 7.97 12.06 26.31
C ARG A 176 7.65 13.30 25.47
N LYS A 177 6.36 13.64 25.45
CA LYS A 177 5.83 14.89 24.88
C LYS A 177 6.49 16.11 25.53
N VAL A 178 6.86 17.09 24.69
CA VAL A 178 7.46 18.36 25.13
C VAL A 178 6.43 19.49 25.04
N THR A 179 6.42 20.36 26.04
CA THR A 179 5.66 21.62 26.03
C THR A 179 6.61 22.77 25.78
N VAL A 180 6.31 23.61 24.79
CA VAL A 180 7.14 24.75 24.41
C VAL A 180 6.59 26.03 25.05
N PRO A 181 7.44 26.96 25.56
CA PRO A 181 6.97 28.23 26.12
C PRO A 181 6.23 29.07 25.07
N ALA A 182 5.02 29.54 25.39
CA ALA A 182 4.15 30.26 24.46
C ALA A 182 4.79 31.55 23.90
N ASP A 183 5.58 32.28 24.70
CA ASP A 183 6.16 33.58 24.34
C ASP A 183 7.53 33.49 23.64
N SER A 184 7.87 32.34 23.08
CA SER A 184 9.15 32.16 22.37
C SER A 184 9.09 32.68 20.93
N GLY A 185 10.24 32.93 20.30
CA GLY A 185 10.30 33.22 18.85
C GLY A 185 10.27 31.94 18.02
N GLU A 186 9.78 32.00 16.78
CA GLU A 186 9.70 30.85 15.86
C GLU A 186 11.05 30.14 15.68
N ASP A 187 12.11 30.89 15.38
CA ASP A 187 13.47 30.35 15.25
C ASP A 187 13.92 29.60 16.51
N PHE A 188 13.58 30.13 17.70
CA PHE A 188 13.95 29.48 18.95
C PHE A 188 13.22 28.15 19.13
N ARG A 189 11.91 28.10 18.83
CA ARG A 189 11.14 26.86 18.89
C ARG A 189 11.66 25.83 17.90
N ARG A 190 12.06 26.29 16.71
CA ARG A 190 12.72 25.47 15.69
C ARG A 190 14.05 24.91 16.18
N ASP A 191 14.94 25.75 16.72
CA ASP A 191 16.22 25.31 17.31
C ASP A 191 15.99 24.28 18.44
N LEU A 192 14.96 24.51 19.26
CA LEU A 192 14.58 23.63 20.36
C LEU A 192 14.14 22.25 19.88
N GLY A 193 13.30 22.20 18.84
CA GLY A 193 12.87 20.94 18.23
C GLY A 193 14.03 20.15 17.63
N ALA A 194 14.99 20.84 17.00
CA ALA A 194 16.19 20.19 16.49
C ALA A 194 17.05 19.59 17.63
N ALA A 195 17.27 20.35 18.71
CA ALA A 195 18.05 19.90 19.86
C ALA A 195 17.41 18.68 20.53
N TYR A 196 16.09 18.75 20.76
CA TYR A 196 15.31 17.63 21.31
C TYR A 196 15.45 16.36 20.46
N MET A 197 15.34 16.47 19.13
CA MET A 197 15.40 15.28 18.26
C MET A 197 16.78 14.62 18.27
N ARG A 198 17.85 15.41 18.41
CA ARG A 198 19.20 14.89 18.62
C ARG A 198 19.32 14.16 19.95
N ASP A 199 18.76 14.71 21.03
CA ASP A 199 18.78 14.08 22.34
C ASP A 199 17.99 12.75 22.33
N CYS A 200 16.84 12.70 21.66
CA CYS A 200 16.11 11.45 21.43
C CYS A 200 16.99 10.39 20.73
N PHE A 201 17.69 10.77 19.65
CA PHE A 201 18.61 9.87 18.96
C PHE A 201 19.72 9.37 19.90
N ARG A 202 20.32 10.26 20.70
CA ARG A 202 21.40 9.89 21.63
C ARG A 202 20.92 8.98 22.74
N ALA A 203 19.76 9.29 23.34
CA ALA A 203 19.16 8.47 24.37
C ALA A 203 18.90 7.05 23.86
N GLN A 204 18.42 6.93 22.62
CA GLN A 204 18.15 5.63 22.04
C GLN A 204 19.43 4.87 21.63
N ALA A 205 20.42 5.56 21.06
CA ALA A 205 21.62 4.92 20.51
C ALA A 205 22.69 4.61 21.57
N PHE A 206 22.88 5.52 22.54
CA PHE A 206 24.06 5.55 23.41
C PHE A 206 23.78 5.34 24.89
N GLU A 207 22.52 5.39 25.34
CA GLU A 207 22.20 5.14 26.74
C GLU A 207 21.81 3.67 26.94
N THR A 208 22.36 3.04 27.99
CA THR A 208 22.06 1.64 28.29
C THR A 208 20.63 1.54 28.84
N PRO A 209 19.79 0.64 28.29
CA PRO A 209 18.48 0.35 28.87
C PRO A 209 18.63 -0.01 30.36
N GLY A 210 17.97 0.73 31.26
CA GLY A 210 17.97 0.47 32.70
C GLY A 210 19.04 1.17 33.56
N ALA A 211 20.01 1.91 32.97
CA ALA A 211 21.06 2.58 33.75
C ALA A 211 20.57 3.72 34.67
N LEU A 212 19.31 4.15 34.53
CA LEU A 212 18.68 5.21 35.35
C LEU A 212 17.56 4.69 36.28
N GLY A 213 17.42 3.37 36.45
CA GLY A 213 16.42 2.80 37.37
C GLY A 213 14.96 2.96 36.91
N SER A 214 14.72 3.35 35.66
CA SER A 214 13.41 3.25 35.02
C SER A 214 13.48 2.22 33.89
N GLU A 215 12.51 1.31 33.86
CA GLU A 215 12.34 0.27 32.82
C GLU A 215 11.91 0.87 31.45
N THR A 216 12.15 2.16 31.23
CA THR A 216 11.63 2.94 30.09
C THR A 216 12.70 3.94 29.61
N TYR A 217 12.82 4.18 28.30
CA TYR A 217 13.65 5.24 27.71
C TYR A 217 13.07 6.64 28.01
N ILE A 218 12.94 6.97 29.30
CA ILE A 218 12.43 8.24 29.77
C ILE A 218 13.57 9.01 30.40
N GLN A 219 14.28 9.79 29.57
CA GLN A 219 14.77 11.06 30.07
C GLN A 219 13.60 12.03 30.04
N ILE A 220 13.23 12.54 31.20
CA ILE A 220 12.39 13.72 31.30
C ILE A 220 13.17 14.83 30.60
N TRP A 221 12.74 15.21 29.39
CA TRP A 221 13.28 16.40 28.74
C TRP A 221 12.71 17.63 29.44
N GLU A 222 13.26 17.91 30.62
CA GLU A 222 12.95 19.10 31.36
C GLU A 222 13.66 20.26 30.66
N LEU A 223 12.88 21.08 29.96
CA LEU A 223 13.25 22.48 29.77
C LEU A 223 13.61 23.01 31.17
N PRO A 224 14.83 23.52 31.43
CA PRO A 224 15.21 24.00 32.76
C PRO A 224 14.43 25.29 33.13
N VAL A 225 13.15 25.18 33.50
CA VAL A 225 12.23 26.34 33.64
C VAL A 225 11.77 26.57 35.07
N ARG A 226 12.12 25.73 36.05
CA ARG A 226 11.56 25.85 37.40
C ARG A 226 12.31 26.73 38.39
N SER A 227 13.06 27.73 37.93
CA SER A 227 13.36 28.87 38.81
C SER A 227 12.71 30.13 38.27
N SER A 228 11.73 30.64 39.02
CA SER A 228 11.00 31.90 38.80
C SER A 228 11.90 33.14 38.70
N ARG A 229 13.23 32.99 38.82
CA ARG A 229 14.23 34.05 38.66
C ARG A 229 14.81 34.17 37.25
N PHE A 230 14.60 33.22 36.35
CA PHE A 230 15.13 33.27 34.97
C PHE A 230 14.02 33.46 33.92
N ARG A 231 13.23 34.53 34.05
CA ARG A 231 12.43 35.09 32.94
C ARG A 231 13.28 35.78 31.86
N LEU A 232 14.61 35.73 31.95
CA LEU A 232 15.51 36.50 31.11
C LEU A 232 16.17 35.65 30.01
N LEU A 233 15.64 35.87 28.81
CA LEU A 233 16.28 35.91 27.49
C LEU A 233 16.55 34.59 26.74
N PRO A 234 15.86 34.36 25.59
CA PRO A 234 16.19 33.33 24.59
C PRO A 234 17.68 33.26 24.17
N ARG A 235 18.44 34.34 24.36
CA ARG A 235 19.89 34.40 24.10
C ARG A 235 20.71 33.45 24.97
N PHE A 236 20.36 33.29 26.26
CA PHE A 236 21.08 32.36 27.15
C PHE A 236 20.77 30.91 26.78
N TRP A 237 19.54 30.64 26.36
CA TRP A 237 19.11 29.34 25.89
C TRP A 237 19.79 28.91 24.59
N ARG A 238 19.88 29.81 23.61
CA ARG A 238 20.64 29.56 22.37
C ARG A 238 22.11 29.27 22.62
N ALA A 239 22.72 29.90 23.64
CA ALA A 239 24.12 29.60 24.00
C ALA A 239 24.29 28.18 24.56
N ARG A 240 23.26 27.60 25.18
CA ARG A 240 23.29 26.24 25.76
C ARG A 240 22.81 25.15 24.80
N LEU A 241 21.76 25.42 24.02
CA LEU A 241 21.14 24.47 23.08
C LEU A 241 21.83 24.47 21.71
N GLY A 242 22.51 25.58 21.37
CA GLY A 242 23.02 25.82 20.03
C GLY A 242 21.95 26.29 19.06
N THR A 243 22.40 26.66 17.87
CA THR A 243 21.57 26.94 16.69
C THR A 243 21.27 25.66 15.91
N PHE A 244 20.24 25.66 15.06
CA PHE A 244 19.92 24.54 14.17
C PHE A 244 21.15 23.95 13.45
N ARG A 245 22.02 24.79 12.89
CA ARG A 245 23.24 24.34 12.18
C ARG A 245 24.24 23.66 13.11
N GLN A 246 24.39 24.14 14.34
CA GLN A 246 25.26 23.51 15.34
C GLN A 246 24.70 22.15 15.74
N THR A 247 23.39 22.08 16.00
CA THR A 247 22.71 20.81 16.30
C THR A 247 22.82 19.82 15.16
N GLN A 248 22.64 20.25 13.91
CA GLN A 248 22.83 19.43 12.73
C GLN A 248 24.24 18.86 12.63
N ALA A 249 25.28 19.67 12.86
CA ALA A 249 26.67 19.23 12.84
C ALA A 249 26.96 18.19 13.94
N LEU A 250 26.45 18.43 15.15
CA LEU A 250 26.60 17.50 16.27
C LEU A 250 25.84 16.20 16.06
N LEU A 251 24.62 16.26 15.50
CA LEU A 251 23.85 15.07 15.14
C LEU A 251 24.56 14.28 14.03
N ALA A 252 25.17 14.95 13.04
CA ALA A 252 25.95 14.27 12.00
C ALA A 252 27.15 13.51 12.60
N GLU A 253 27.79 14.03 13.65
CA GLU A 253 28.82 13.32 14.40
C GLU A 253 28.24 12.10 15.13
N ASP A 254 27.13 12.28 15.83
CA ASP A 254 26.44 11.20 16.56
C ASP A 254 26.03 10.06 15.60
N VAL A 255 25.50 10.39 14.41
CA VAL A 255 25.16 9.40 13.37
C VAL A 255 26.41 8.76 12.78
N ARG A 256 27.50 9.49 12.54
CA ARG A 256 28.76 8.90 12.05
C ARG A 256 29.34 7.91 13.05
N ARG A 257 29.27 8.22 14.35
CA ARG A 257 29.67 7.32 15.42
C ARG A 257 28.78 6.07 15.45
N PHE A 258 27.46 6.24 15.36
CA PHE A 258 26.52 5.12 15.29
C PHE A 258 26.79 4.20 14.10
N MET A 259 27.12 4.79 12.94
CA MET A 259 27.35 4.11 11.66
C MET A 259 28.81 3.69 11.45
N LYS A 260 29.68 3.72 12.46
CA LYS A 260 31.14 3.57 12.32
C LYS A 260 31.58 2.29 11.58
N ARG A 261 30.84 1.19 11.68
CA ARG A 261 31.09 -0.07 10.95
C ARG A 261 30.54 -0.10 9.52
N SER A 262 29.74 0.89 9.14
CA SER A 262 29.15 1.02 7.80
C SER A 262 29.14 2.50 7.38
N PRO A 263 30.32 3.13 7.22
CA PRO A 263 30.43 4.57 6.95
C PRO A 263 29.77 5.00 5.62
N ASP A 264 29.74 4.11 4.63
CA ASP A 264 29.06 4.32 3.34
C ASP A 264 27.59 3.87 3.34
N GLY A 265 27.10 3.42 4.49
CA GLY A 265 25.74 2.97 4.69
C GLY A 265 24.76 4.11 4.90
N VAL A 266 23.48 3.79 4.73
CA VAL A 266 22.36 4.69 5.00
C VAL A 266 21.58 4.18 6.21
N LEU A 267 21.24 5.10 7.11
CA LEU A 267 20.38 4.89 8.27
C LEU A 267 18.92 5.23 7.91
N LEU A 268 17.98 4.33 8.17
CA LEU A 268 16.56 4.65 8.15
C LEU A 268 16.08 5.02 9.56
N LEU A 269 15.55 6.22 9.71
CA LEU A 269 14.92 6.76 10.92
C LEU A 269 13.41 6.67 10.76
N HIS A 270 12.77 5.81 11.55
CA HIS A 270 11.31 5.69 11.61
C HIS A 270 10.78 6.51 12.79
N ILE A 271 10.21 7.68 12.52
CA ILE A 271 9.64 8.60 13.52
C ILE A 271 8.15 8.30 13.67
N ASP A 272 7.75 7.63 14.75
CA ASP A 272 6.38 7.13 14.92
C ASP A 272 5.53 8.04 15.81
N GLU A 273 4.28 8.27 15.39
CA GLU A 273 3.34 9.14 16.11
C GLU A 273 3.86 10.57 16.30
N HIS A 274 4.49 11.14 15.26
CA HIS A 274 5.15 12.45 15.30
C HIS A 274 4.30 13.60 15.89
N LEU A 275 2.97 13.58 15.74
CA LEU A 275 2.09 14.61 16.33
C LEU A 275 2.02 14.54 17.86
N LYS A 276 2.38 13.41 18.47
CA LYS A 276 2.44 13.23 19.92
C LYS A 276 3.72 13.80 20.54
N MET A 277 4.73 14.10 19.73
CA MET A 277 5.99 14.72 20.16
C MET A 277 5.79 16.09 20.84
N CYS A 278 5.05 16.98 20.20
CA CYS A 278 4.80 18.34 20.67
C CYS A 278 3.59 18.92 19.92
N GLU A 279 2.85 19.86 20.52
CA GLU A 279 1.76 20.56 19.83
C GLU A 279 2.23 21.73 18.94
N ASP A 280 3.42 22.28 19.22
CA ASP A 280 3.97 23.42 18.47
C ASP A 280 4.48 23.01 17.07
N VAL A 281 4.05 23.78 16.05
CA VAL A 281 4.37 23.50 14.64
C VAL A 281 5.84 23.76 14.33
N GLU A 282 6.42 24.85 14.85
CA GLU A 282 7.81 25.23 14.56
C GLU A 282 8.81 24.30 15.23
N PHE A 283 8.50 23.84 16.44
CA PHE A 283 9.24 22.76 17.10
C PHE A 283 9.29 21.50 16.25
N ARG A 284 8.12 21.01 15.81
CA ARG A 284 8.04 19.81 14.96
C ARG A 284 8.76 19.99 13.63
N LYS A 285 8.70 21.20 13.02
CA LYS A 285 9.49 21.52 11.83
C LYS A 285 10.99 21.40 12.09
N GLY A 286 11.48 21.97 13.19
CA GLY A 286 12.89 21.86 13.59
C GLY A 286 13.35 20.42 13.80
N ALA A 287 12.54 19.63 14.53
CA ALA A 287 12.81 18.21 14.80
C ALA A 287 12.92 17.38 13.52
N MET A 288 11.97 17.53 12.59
CA MET A 288 11.97 16.79 11.33
C MET A 288 13.07 17.28 10.39
N ALA A 289 13.32 18.59 10.33
CA ALA A 289 14.32 19.17 9.45
C ALA A 289 15.74 18.74 9.81
N VAL A 290 16.09 18.68 11.09
CA VAL A 290 17.47 18.29 11.49
C VAL A 290 17.78 16.86 11.07
N MET A 291 16.83 15.93 11.23
CA MET A 291 16.98 14.53 10.82
C MET A 291 17.04 14.38 9.30
N ALA A 292 16.14 15.05 8.57
CA ALA A 292 16.06 14.97 7.12
C ALA A 292 17.23 15.65 6.40
N SER A 293 17.97 16.53 7.10
CA SER A 293 19.11 17.25 6.54
C SER A 293 20.41 16.44 6.46
N LEU A 294 20.43 15.21 7.01
CA LEU A 294 21.62 14.37 7.02
C LEU A 294 21.73 13.53 5.74
N PRO A 295 22.84 13.61 4.98
CA PRO A 295 23.01 12.83 3.75
C PRO A 295 22.93 11.30 3.97
N GLN A 296 23.45 10.84 5.11
CA GLN A 296 23.51 9.42 5.52
C GLN A 296 22.22 8.91 6.18
N ALA A 297 21.19 9.75 6.34
CA ALA A 297 19.94 9.34 6.95
C ALA A 297 18.74 9.51 6.00
N ARG A 298 17.74 8.65 6.16
CA ARG A 298 16.41 8.79 5.55
C ARG A 298 15.37 8.78 6.64
N VAL A 299 14.34 9.58 6.49
CA VAL A 299 13.30 9.74 7.51
C VAL A 299 11.96 9.28 6.94
N VAL A 300 11.34 8.34 7.63
CA VAL A 300 9.94 7.93 7.43
C VAL A 300 9.16 8.29 8.68
N ALA A 301 8.10 9.06 8.52
CA ALA A 301 7.22 9.46 9.63
C ALA A 301 5.83 8.84 9.49
N THR A 302 5.25 8.37 10.59
CA THR A 302 3.88 7.83 10.59
C THR A 302 2.91 8.75 11.33
N PHE A 303 1.66 8.75 10.89
CA PHE A 303 0.60 9.62 11.41
C PHE A 303 -0.71 8.85 11.56
N THR A 304 -1.43 9.03 12.68
CA THR A 304 -2.78 8.47 12.87
C THR A 304 -3.87 9.23 12.12
N ASP A 305 -3.64 10.50 11.83
CA ASP A 305 -4.63 11.45 11.32
C ASP A 305 -4.05 12.38 10.24
N ILE A 306 -4.91 13.23 9.68
CA ILE A 306 -4.55 14.24 8.69
C ILE A 306 -3.41 15.10 9.20
N ILE A 307 -2.34 15.17 8.42
CA ILE A 307 -1.22 16.06 8.66
C ILE A 307 -1.72 17.50 8.46
N PRO A 308 -1.58 18.41 9.45
CA PRO A 308 -1.86 19.82 9.23
C PRO A 308 -1.08 20.33 8.03
N GLN A 309 -1.72 21.12 7.15
CA GLN A 309 -1.04 21.70 5.99
C GLN A 309 0.23 22.43 6.44
N PRO A 310 1.36 22.29 5.71
CA PRO A 310 2.53 23.08 6.04
C PRO A 310 2.20 24.57 5.89
N ALA A 311 2.68 25.40 6.82
CA ALA A 311 2.75 26.83 6.54
C ALA A 311 3.63 27.06 5.30
N VAL A 312 3.29 28.06 4.49
CA VAL A 312 4.05 28.47 3.31
C VAL A 312 5.54 28.59 3.67
N GLY A 313 6.43 27.98 2.88
CA GLY A 313 7.89 28.08 3.08
C GLY A 313 8.57 26.96 3.88
N SER A 314 7.95 25.77 4.06
CA SER A 314 8.62 24.64 4.72
C SER A 314 9.87 24.18 3.94
N GLU A 315 11.03 24.20 4.60
CA GLU A 315 12.31 23.70 4.05
C GLU A 315 12.32 22.17 3.85
N THR A 316 11.40 21.45 4.52
CA THR A 316 11.23 20.00 4.39
C THR A 316 10.02 19.68 3.53
N CYS A 317 10.24 19.04 2.39
CA CYS A 317 9.16 18.47 1.60
C CYS A 317 8.67 17.19 2.30
N ARG A 318 7.35 17.01 2.45
CA ARG A 318 6.79 15.74 2.92
C ARG A 318 6.15 15.03 1.75
N SER A 319 6.57 13.80 1.50
CA SER A 319 6.02 12.98 0.43
C SER A 319 5.18 11.87 1.01
N PRO A 320 3.93 11.70 0.54
CA PRO A 320 3.17 10.53 0.92
C PRO A 320 3.89 9.27 0.46
N VAL A 321 3.84 8.25 1.29
CA VAL A 321 4.12 6.86 0.97
C VAL A 321 2.82 6.12 1.17
N ALA A 322 2.40 5.41 0.12
CA ALA A 322 1.20 4.61 0.13
C ALA A 322 1.20 3.64 1.32
N LYS A 323 0.07 3.58 2.02
CA LYS A 323 -0.17 2.50 2.96
C LYS A 323 -0.24 1.18 2.18
N LEU A 324 0.35 0.13 2.74
CA LEU A 324 0.25 -1.20 2.17
C LEU A 324 -1.19 -1.76 2.29
N CYS A 325 -1.66 -2.37 1.21
CA CYS A 325 -2.96 -3.01 1.13
C CYS A 325 -2.89 -4.47 1.60
N LEU A 326 -3.99 -4.94 2.20
CA LEU A 326 -4.14 -6.32 2.63
C LEU A 326 -4.20 -7.25 1.41
N ASP A 327 -3.40 -8.31 1.41
CA ASP A 327 -3.52 -9.42 0.46
C ASP A 327 -4.58 -10.42 0.95
N VAL A 328 -5.83 -10.19 0.57
CA VAL A 328 -6.98 -11.03 0.96
C VAL A 328 -6.77 -12.49 0.55
N LYS A 329 -6.13 -12.75 -0.59
CA LYS A 329 -5.86 -14.11 -1.06
C LYS A 329 -4.92 -14.82 -0.08
N THR A 330 -3.75 -14.23 0.20
CA THR A 330 -2.80 -14.80 1.17
C THR A 330 -3.43 -14.99 2.55
N VAL A 331 -4.24 -14.03 3.00
CA VAL A 331 -4.96 -14.12 4.27
C VAL A 331 -5.90 -15.33 4.30
N THR A 332 -6.72 -15.52 3.25
CA THR A 332 -7.68 -16.64 3.18
C THR A 332 -6.99 -17.99 3.07
N GLU A 333 -5.81 -18.05 2.45
CA GLU A 333 -4.99 -19.27 2.36
C GLU A 333 -4.35 -19.63 3.71
N ARG A 334 -3.88 -18.62 4.47
CA ARG A 334 -3.12 -18.81 5.71
C ARG A 334 -3.95 -18.81 6.99
N LEU A 335 -5.17 -18.26 6.99
CA LEU A 335 -6.08 -18.28 8.13
C LEU A 335 -7.18 -19.34 7.95
N PRO A 336 -7.12 -20.50 8.65
CA PRO A 336 -8.07 -21.60 8.47
C PRO A 336 -9.54 -21.21 8.67
N ARG A 337 -9.80 -20.24 9.56
CA ARG A 337 -11.14 -19.74 9.90
C ARG A 337 -11.81 -18.94 8.76
N LEU A 338 -11.04 -18.54 7.75
CA LEU A 338 -11.52 -17.81 6.57
C LEU A 338 -11.65 -18.70 5.32
N LYS A 339 -11.48 -20.02 5.45
CA LYS A 339 -11.64 -20.95 4.34
C LYS A 339 -13.10 -20.99 3.89
N VAL A 340 -13.29 -20.95 2.57
CA VAL A 340 -14.60 -21.06 1.91
C VAL A 340 -14.57 -22.17 0.86
N PRO A 341 -15.72 -22.72 0.44
CA PRO A 341 -15.79 -23.72 -0.62
C PRO A 341 -15.15 -23.22 -1.93
N MET A 342 -14.69 -24.15 -2.78
CA MET A 342 -14.22 -23.78 -4.12
C MET A 342 -15.40 -23.50 -5.06
N ALA A 343 -15.28 -22.44 -5.85
CA ALA A 343 -16.22 -22.08 -6.90
C ALA A 343 -16.00 -22.93 -8.16
N GLU A 344 -17.06 -23.55 -8.66
CA GLU A 344 -17.09 -24.42 -9.83
C GLU A 344 -17.90 -23.77 -10.98
N THR A 345 -18.98 -23.05 -10.64
CA THR A 345 -19.84 -22.40 -11.63
C THR A 345 -19.46 -20.93 -11.86
N ALA A 346 -19.95 -20.34 -12.95
CA ALA A 346 -19.75 -18.91 -13.22
C ALA A 346 -20.40 -18.01 -12.16
N ASP A 347 -21.57 -18.41 -11.64
CA ASP A 347 -22.27 -17.66 -10.59
C ASP A 347 -21.55 -17.79 -9.24
N GLU A 348 -21.04 -18.97 -8.90
CA GLU A 348 -20.20 -19.15 -7.71
C GLU A 348 -18.91 -18.34 -7.78
N ARG A 349 -18.28 -18.24 -8.97
CA ARG A 349 -17.10 -17.39 -9.15
C ARG A 349 -17.41 -15.91 -8.95
N ARG A 350 -18.59 -15.45 -9.40
CA ARG A 350 -19.07 -14.07 -9.15
C ARG A 350 -19.32 -13.83 -7.67
N LEU A 351 -19.95 -14.78 -6.98
CA LEU A 351 -20.18 -14.68 -5.53
C LEU A 351 -18.86 -14.69 -4.75
N LEU A 352 -17.91 -15.55 -5.12
CA LEU A 352 -16.59 -15.58 -4.50
C LEU A 352 -15.83 -14.25 -4.71
N ALA A 353 -15.90 -13.66 -5.90
CA ALA A 353 -15.37 -12.33 -6.17
C ALA A 353 -15.96 -11.26 -5.25
N SER A 354 -17.30 -11.19 -5.13
CA SER A 354 -17.96 -10.27 -4.19
C SER A 354 -17.56 -10.53 -2.74
N LEU A 355 -17.44 -11.80 -2.35
CA LEU A 355 -17.00 -12.17 -1.02
C LEU A 355 -15.58 -11.68 -0.73
N ARG A 356 -14.63 -11.85 -1.65
CA ARG A 356 -13.25 -11.39 -1.45
C ARG A 356 -13.18 -9.88 -1.24
N VAL A 357 -13.94 -9.11 -2.01
CA VAL A 357 -13.98 -7.64 -1.85
C VAL A 357 -14.61 -7.25 -0.51
N SER A 358 -15.78 -7.81 -0.18
CA SER A 358 -16.45 -7.53 1.10
C SER A 358 -15.60 -7.98 2.30
N LEU A 359 -14.90 -9.11 2.20
CA LEU A 359 -13.98 -9.60 3.20
C LEU A 359 -12.79 -8.65 3.35
N GLY A 360 -12.15 -8.21 2.26
CA GLY A 360 -11.07 -7.22 2.29
C GLY A 360 -11.47 -5.93 3.00
N LEU A 361 -12.67 -5.41 2.72
CA LEU A 361 -13.24 -4.24 3.41
C LEU A 361 -13.49 -4.50 4.89
N ALA A 362 -14.09 -5.65 5.24
CA ALA A 362 -14.35 -6.03 6.61
C ALA A 362 -13.05 -6.14 7.43
N LEU A 363 -12.06 -6.86 6.90
CA LEU A 363 -10.76 -7.07 7.53
C LEU A 363 -9.99 -5.74 7.67
N SER A 364 -10.01 -4.90 6.63
CA SER A 364 -9.39 -3.55 6.70
C SER A 364 -10.06 -2.69 7.77
N ASN A 365 -11.39 -2.74 7.87
CA ASN A 365 -12.16 -1.99 8.86
C ASN A 365 -11.97 -2.48 10.30
N LEU A 366 -11.77 -3.79 10.48
CA LEU A 366 -11.44 -4.43 11.75
C LEU A 366 -9.95 -4.30 12.12
N GLY A 367 -9.15 -3.58 11.31
CA GLY A 367 -7.73 -3.36 11.61
C GLY A 367 -6.84 -4.59 11.38
N LEU A 368 -7.31 -5.57 10.60
CA LEU A 368 -6.59 -6.81 10.36
C LEU A 368 -5.37 -6.67 9.45
N ALA A 369 -5.22 -5.54 8.74
CA ALA A 369 -4.00 -5.25 7.97
C ALA A 369 -2.72 -5.35 8.82
N GLY A 370 -2.83 -5.24 10.16
CA GLY A 370 -1.74 -5.53 11.07
C GLY A 370 -1.71 -6.93 11.69
N LEU A 371 -2.83 -7.65 11.89
CA LEU A 371 -2.89 -8.84 12.77
C LEU A 371 -2.15 -8.73 14.11
N HIS A 372 -1.88 -7.51 14.57
CA HIS A 372 -1.18 -7.24 15.82
C HIS A 372 -2.15 -6.96 16.97
N VAL A 373 -3.38 -7.49 16.90
CA VAL A 373 -4.40 -7.24 17.92
C VAL A 373 -5.14 -8.53 18.20
N LYS A 374 -5.13 -8.95 19.46
CA LYS A 374 -6.20 -9.77 20.01
C LYS A 374 -7.40 -8.85 20.19
N ASP A 375 -8.15 -8.66 19.11
CA ASP A 375 -9.35 -7.82 19.11
C ASP A 375 -10.56 -8.74 19.26
N GLU A 376 -11.30 -8.62 20.36
CA GLU A 376 -12.49 -9.44 20.62
C GLU A 376 -13.53 -9.34 19.49
N ARG A 377 -13.62 -8.17 18.84
CA ARG A 377 -14.51 -7.97 17.69
C ARG A 377 -14.04 -8.76 16.48
N LEU A 378 -12.72 -8.80 16.26
CA LEU A 378 -12.15 -9.61 15.20
C LEU A 378 -12.34 -11.10 15.48
N GLU A 379 -12.09 -11.55 16.71
CA GLU A 379 -12.27 -12.94 17.09
C GLU A 379 -13.73 -13.38 16.92
N ALA A 380 -14.68 -12.58 17.39
CA ALA A 380 -16.11 -12.82 17.19
C ALA A 380 -16.51 -12.81 15.70
N PHE A 381 -15.89 -11.92 14.91
CA PHE A 381 -16.10 -11.89 13.46
C PHE A 381 -15.63 -13.18 12.80
N LEU A 382 -14.43 -13.66 13.14
CA LEU A 382 -13.82 -14.86 12.57
C LEU A 382 -14.59 -16.13 13.00
N ASP A 383 -15.06 -16.21 14.25
CA ASP A 383 -15.88 -17.34 14.73
C ASP A 383 -17.20 -17.44 13.97
N ARG A 384 -17.88 -16.31 13.81
CA ARG A 384 -19.13 -16.25 13.05
C ARG A 384 -18.89 -16.55 11.57
N PHE A 385 -17.82 -16.02 10.99
CA PHE A 385 -17.46 -16.31 9.60
C PHE A 385 -17.24 -17.81 9.38
N GLU A 386 -16.45 -18.46 10.23
CA GLU A 386 -16.17 -19.89 10.15
C GLU A 386 -17.43 -20.74 10.28
N CYS A 387 -18.34 -20.37 11.19
CA CYS A 387 -19.63 -21.04 11.36
C CYS A 387 -20.50 -20.95 10.09
N LEU A 388 -20.58 -19.76 9.49
CA LEU A 388 -21.33 -19.54 8.25
C LEU A 388 -20.71 -20.28 7.06
N ALA A 389 -19.37 -20.33 6.99
CA ALA A 389 -18.64 -20.99 5.91
C ALA A 389 -18.83 -22.52 5.86
N LYS A 390 -19.29 -23.14 6.95
CA LYS A 390 -19.48 -24.59 7.09
C LYS A 390 -20.93 -25.06 6.94
N THR A 391 -21.90 -24.15 6.80
CA THR A 391 -23.32 -24.48 6.93
C THR A 391 -24.14 -24.01 5.73
N GLY A 392 -24.73 -24.95 4.98
CA GLY A 392 -25.60 -24.68 3.83
C GLY A 392 -25.00 -25.17 2.50
N ASP A 393 -25.69 -24.89 1.40
CA ASP A 393 -25.12 -25.06 0.07
C ASP A 393 -24.11 -23.94 -0.25
N LYS A 394 -23.27 -24.12 -1.28
CA LYS A 394 -22.19 -23.17 -1.62
C LYS A 394 -22.70 -21.75 -1.85
N ASP A 395 -23.82 -21.63 -2.55
CA ASP A 395 -24.44 -20.37 -2.94
C ASP A 395 -24.96 -19.62 -1.70
N GLU A 396 -25.61 -20.33 -0.80
CA GLU A 396 -26.08 -19.84 0.50
C GLU A 396 -24.90 -19.43 1.39
N VAL A 397 -23.85 -20.24 1.44
CA VAL A 397 -22.60 -19.97 2.18
C VAL A 397 -22.01 -18.64 1.72
N TYR A 398 -21.79 -18.45 0.42
CA TYR A 398 -21.22 -17.20 -0.08
C TYR A 398 -22.09 -16.00 0.29
N ARG A 399 -23.42 -16.08 0.11
CA ARG A 399 -24.33 -14.97 0.44
C ARG A 399 -24.29 -14.60 1.92
N LYS A 400 -24.32 -15.60 2.82
CA LYS A 400 -24.23 -15.38 4.27
C LYS A 400 -22.89 -14.76 4.67
N CYS A 401 -21.78 -15.26 4.11
CA CYS A 401 -20.46 -14.70 4.36
C CYS A 401 -20.35 -13.25 3.83
N ILE A 402 -20.84 -12.97 2.62
CA ILE A 402 -20.88 -11.61 2.06
C ILE A 402 -21.66 -10.68 2.98
N GLN A 403 -22.84 -11.11 3.45
CA GLN A 403 -23.65 -10.32 4.36
C GLN A 403 -22.90 -9.99 5.65
N HIS A 404 -22.35 -11.00 6.30
CA HIS A 404 -21.60 -10.86 7.55
C HIS A 404 -20.39 -9.93 7.39
N CYS A 405 -19.68 -10.01 6.25
CA CYS A 405 -18.60 -9.07 5.91
C CYS A 405 -19.13 -7.65 5.70
N SER A 406 -20.19 -7.48 4.92
CA SER A 406 -20.79 -6.17 4.60
C SER A 406 -21.31 -5.45 5.85
N GLU A 407 -21.87 -6.18 6.81
CA GLU A 407 -22.29 -5.65 8.12
C GLU A 407 -21.14 -4.94 8.86
N GLN A 408 -19.88 -5.34 8.67
CA GLN A 408 -18.74 -4.77 9.41
C GLN A 408 -18.36 -3.36 8.92
N TRP A 409 -18.41 -3.12 7.61
CA TRP A 409 -17.88 -1.89 7.02
C TRP A 409 -18.95 -0.89 6.61
N MET A 410 -20.19 -1.34 6.36
CA MET A 410 -21.30 -0.45 5.94
C MET A 410 -21.85 0.45 7.05
N GLN A 411 -21.56 0.19 8.32
CA GLN A 411 -22.15 0.89 9.47
C GLN A 411 -21.54 2.28 9.77
N LYS A 412 -20.43 2.66 9.11
CA LYS A 412 -19.77 3.94 9.39
C LYS A 412 -20.40 5.08 8.61
N GLY A 413 -20.75 6.17 9.31
CA GLY A 413 -21.21 7.41 8.69
C GLY A 413 -20.15 8.06 7.79
N PRO A 414 -20.57 8.80 6.76
CA PRO A 414 -19.65 9.49 5.87
C PRO A 414 -18.88 10.57 6.61
N ARG A 415 -17.59 10.72 6.31
CA ARG A 415 -16.79 11.89 6.69
C ARG A 415 -16.57 12.76 5.47
N GLU A 416 -16.33 14.04 5.71
CA GLU A 416 -15.91 14.97 4.66
C GLU A 416 -14.42 14.77 4.39
N CYS A 417 -14.08 14.55 3.12
CA CYS A 417 -12.71 14.43 2.65
C CYS A 417 -12.55 15.26 1.38
N ARG A 418 -11.82 16.36 1.47
CA ARG A 418 -11.47 17.18 0.30
C ARG A 418 -10.56 16.41 -0.64
N HIS A 419 -10.69 16.67 -1.93
CA HIS A 419 -9.95 16.01 -3.01
C HIS A 419 -10.21 14.50 -3.09
N LEU A 420 -11.30 14.00 -2.49
CA LEU A 420 -11.61 12.58 -2.51
C LEU A 420 -11.95 12.12 -3.93
N VAL A 421 -12.63 12.96 -4.72
CA VAL A 421 -12.93 12.62 -6.12
C VAL A 421 -11.66 12.68 -6.98
N ASP A 422 -10.74 13.62 -6.71
CA ASP A 422 -9.45 13.66 -7.40
C ASP A 422 -8.63 12.40 -7.11
N LEU A 423 -8.54 12.02 -5.82
CA LEU A 423 -7.92 10.76 -5.41
C LEU A 423 -8.62 9.55 -6.03
N PHE A 424 -9.95 9.56 -6.11
CA PHE A 424 -10.73 8.51 -6.76
C PHE A 424 -10.41 8.37 -8.25
N CYS A 425 -10.21 9.48 -8.96
CA CYS A 425 -9.78 9.45 -10.36
C CYS A 425 -8.32 9.03 -10.53
N GLY A 426 -7.52 9.13 -9.47
CA GLY A 426 -6.08 8.90 -9.44
C GLY A 426 -5.30 10.19 -9.72
N ILE A 427 -4.39 10.55 -8.82
CA ILE A 427 -3.48 11.70 -8.98
C ILE A 427 -2.10 11.16 -9.28
N GLU A 428 -1.49 11.55 -10.41
CA GLU A 428 -0.12 11.15 -10.73
C GLU A 428 0.86 11.66 -9.67
N GLU A 429 1.85 10.87 -9.30
CA GLU A 429 2.81 11.24 -8.26
C GLU A 429 3.75 12.39 -8.64
N SER A 430 3.94 12.58 -9.95
CA SER A 430 4.64 13.74 -10.51
C SER A 430 3.84 15.03 -10.42
N ASP A 431 2.55 14.96 -10.11
CA ASP A 431 1.69 16.14 -9.99
C ASP A 431 2.17 17.01 -8.82
N GLU A 432 2.33 18.31 -9.07
CA GLU A 432 2.79 19.28 -8.08
C GLU A 432 1.90 19.30 -6.83
N ARG A 433 0.59 19.04 -7.00
CA ARG A 433 -0.37 18.94 -5.90
C ARG A 433 0.02 17.86 -4.90
N VAL A 434 0.69 16.79 -5.31
CA VAL A 434 1.16 15.72 -4.39
C VAL A 434 2.22 16.22 -3.42
N GLN A 435 3.02 17.19 -3.83
CA GLN A 435 4.06 17.78 -2.98
C GLN A 435 3.50 18.89 -2.08
N GLU A 436 2.52 19.64 -2.60
CA GLU A 436 1.94 20.81 -1.94
C GLU A 436 0.79 20.47 -0.98
N GLN A 437 -0.05 19.51 -1.37
CA GLN A 437 -1.21 19.09 -0.58
C GLN A 437 -0.83 17.98 0.41
N ARG A 438 -1.71 17.76 1.38
CA ARG A 438 -1.61 16.66 2.34
C ARG A 438 -2.85 15.81 2.21
N TYR A 439 -2.64 14.57 1.78
CA TYR A 439 -3.68 13.57 1.77
C TYR A 439 -3.71 12.80 3.10
N PRO A 440 -4.90 12.41 3.60
CA PRO A 440 -5.07 11.63 4.83
C PRO A 440 -4.41 10.27 4.68
N ALA A 441 -5.16 9.25 4.26
CA ALA A 441 -4.63 7.95 3.89
C ALA A 441 -4.62 7.86 2.37
N VAL A 442 -3.47 7.46 1.82
CA VAL A 442 -3.34 7.15 0.40
C VAL A 442 -2.79 5.75 0.22
N VAL A 443 -3.16 5.16 -0.92
CA VAL A 443 -2.52 3.98 -1.48
C VAL A 443 -2.01 4.32 -2.87
N SER A 444 -1.07 3.52 -3.36
CA SER A 444 -0.38 3.71 -4.64
C SER A 444 -0.77 2.63 -5.61
N LEU A 445 -0.92 3.03 -6.87
CA LEU A 445 -1.24 2.15 -7.99
C LEU A 445 -0.54 2.69 -9.24
N GLU A 446 0.56 2.05 -9.68
CA GLU A 446 1.25 2.38 -10.94
C GLU A 446 1.53 3.89 -11.09
N ASP A 447 2.21 4.47 -10.10
CA ASP A 447 2.57 5.89 -10.01
C ASP A 447 1.40 6.86 -9.81
N THR A 448 0.20 6.35 -9.46
CA THR A 448 -0.95 7.17 -9.07
C THR A 448 -1.29 6.99 -7.60
N LEU A 449 -1.60 8.10 -6.92
CA LEU A 449 -2.14 8.12 -5.58
C LEU A 449 -3.66 8.14 -5.60
N THR A 450 -4.25 7.28 -4.77
CA THR A 450 -5.69 7.24 -4.49
C THR A 450 -5.94 7.13 -3.00
N ALA A 451 -7.17 7.35 -2.55
CA ALA A 451 -7.61 6.98 -1.22
C ALA A 451 -7.84 5.45 -1.13
N PRO A 452 -7.66 4.83 0.07
CA PRO A 452 -8.04 3.45 0.32
C PRO A 452 -9.50 3.16 -0.05
N LEU A 453 -9.80 1.97 -0.54
CA LEU A 453 -11.14 1.62 -1.01
C LEU A 453 -12.22 1.83 0.09
N GLU A 454 -11.91 1.57 1.36
CA GLU A 454 -12.83 1.83 2.46
C GLU A 454 -13.13 3.32 2.65
N VAL A 455 -12.18 4.20 2.34
CA VAL A 455 -12.34 5.65 2.38
C VAL A 455 -13.20 6.10 1.20
N LEU A 456 -12.93 5.60 -0.01
CA LEU A 456 -13.74 5.88 -1.20
C LEU A 456 -15.21 5.47 -0.98
N LEU A 457 -15.44 4.31 -0.38
CA LEU A 457 -16.79 3.83 -0.09
C LEU A 457 -17.47 4.58 1.06
N ARG A 458 -16.73 5.10 2.04
CA ARG A 458 -17.32 5.77 3.23
C ARG A 458 -17.51 7.27 3.03
N ASP A 459 -16.50 7.97 2.55
CA ASP A 459 -16.40 9.43 2.65
C ASP A 459 -17.00 10.14 1.44
N ALA A 460 -17.23 11.44 1.59
CA ALA A 460 -17.75 12.30 0.54
C ALA A 460 -16.88 13.53 0.37
N ASP A 461 -16.83 14.03 -0.86
CA ASP A 461 -16.26 15.34 -1.17
C ASP A 461 -17.41 16.35 -1.34
N PRO A 462 -17.70 17.19 -0.33
CA PRO A 462 -18.76 18.18 -0.47
C PRO A 462 -18.38 19.28 -1.47
N ASP A 463 -17.10 19.52 -1.72
CA ASP A 463 -16.61 20.66 -2.49
C ASP A 463 -16.46 20.33 -4.00
N ASP A 464 -16.47 19.04 -4.37
CA ASP A 464 -16.25 18.61 -5.75
C ASP A 464 -17.52 18.67 -6.65
N PRO A 465 -17.42 19.19 -7.88
CA PRO A 465 -18.55 19.23 -8.83
C PRO A 465 -19.15 17.87 -9.15
N ALA A 466 -18.35 16.79 -9.13
CA ALA A 466 -18.78 15.44 -9.44
C ALA A 466 -19.44 14.72 -8.25
N ARG A 467 -19.57 15.37 -7.08
CA ARG A 467 -20.03 14.74 -5.83
C ARG A 467 -21.36 13.98 -5.96
N LEU A 468 -22.30 14.48 -6.75
CA LEU A 468 -23.61 13.86 -6.92
C LEU A 468 -23.50 12.53 -7.68
N LEU A 469 -22.76 12.54 -8.78
CA LEU A 469 -22.45 11.35 -9.57
C LEU A 469 -21.61 10.34 -8.78
N TYR A 470 -20.59 10.82 -8.08
CA TYR A 470 -19.77 10.02 -7.18
C TYR A 470 -20.65 9.29 -6.15
N ASN A 471 -21.52 10.02 -5.46
CA ASN A 471 -22.40 9.45 -4.45
C ASN A 471 -23.42 8.46 -5.02
N HIS A 472 -23.98 8.77 -6.19
CA HIS A 472 -24.94 7.90 -6.87
C HIS A 472 -24.28 6.57 -7.28
N CYS A 473 -23.15 6.63 -7.98
CA CYS A 473 -22.42 5.45 -8.46
C CYS A 473 -21.84 4.62 -7.30
N ARG A 474 -21.34 5.29 -6.25
CA ARG A 474 -20.95 4.64 -5.00
C ARG A 474 -22.08 3.82 -4.39
N SER A 475 -23.30 4.35 -4.39
CA SER A 475 -24.48 3.62 -3.91
C SER A 475 -24.77 2.38 -4.76
N LEU A 476 -24.67 2.49 -6.09
CA LEU A 476 -24.82 1.35 -7.01
C LEU A 476 -23.75 0.28 -6.77
N PHE A 477 -22.49 0.68 -6.59
CA PHE A 477 -21.39 -0.23 -6.28
C PHE A 477 -21.57 -0.90 -4.91
N LYS A 478 -22.01 -0.16 -3.87
CA LYS A 478 -22.33 -0.78 -2.57
C LYS A 478 -23.45 -1.82 -2.67
N LYS A 479 -24.45 -1.59 -3.52
CA LYS A 479 -25.55 -2.53 -3.75
C LYS A 479 -25.07 -3.83 -4.40
N SER A 480 -24.10 -3.79 -5.30
CA SER A 480 -23.52 -5.02 -5.90
C SER A 480 -22.66 -5.83 -4.93
N LEU A 481 -22.15 -5.18 -3.87
CA LEU A 481 -21.51 -5.85 -2.73
C LEU A 481 -22.52 -6.35 -1.66
N GLY A 482 -23.80 -6.02 -1.82
CA GLY A 482 -24.91 -6.51 -0.99
C GLY A 482 -25.70 -7.64 -1.67
N ILE A 483 -26.51 -8.37 -0.90
CA ILE A 483 -27.30 -9.51 -1.42
C ILE A 483 -28.47 -9.06 -2.32
N THR A 484 -28.84 -7.78 -2.30
CA THR A 484 -30.11 -7.30 -2.87
C THR A 484 -30.17 -7.26 -4.39
N ASP A 485 -29.03 -7.23 -5.10
CA ASP A 485 -29.04 -7.08 -6.56
C ASP A 485 -27.75 -7.61 -7.25
N TRP A 486 -27.32 -8.82 -6.91
CA TRP A 486 -26.12 -9.43 -7.50
C TRP A 486 -26.27 -9.81 -8.99
N ALA A 487 -27.49 -9.72 -9.53
CA ALA A 487 -27.80 -10.09 -10.90
C ALA A 487 -27.69 -8.93 -11.90
N SER A 488 -27.54 -7.67 -11.43
CA SER A 488 -27.53 -6.48 -12.27
C SER A 488 -26.13 -6.02 -12.71
N GLY A 489 -25.12 -6.87 -12.55
CA GLY A 489 -23.76 -6.66 -13.06
C GLY A 489 -22.68 -7.09 -12.07
N SER A 490 -21.49 -7.46 -12.57
CA SER A 490 -20.37 -7.84 -11.73
C SER A 490 -19.80 -6.66 -10.93
N VAL A 491 -19.04 -6.96 -9.87
CA VAL A 491 -18.34 -5.94 -9.07
C VAL A 491 -17.44 -5.08 -9.96
N LEU A 492 -16.78 -5.69 -10.95
CA LEU A 492 -15.88 -4.99 -11.86
C LEU A 492 -16.62 -4.06 -12.82
N GLU A 493 -17.76 -4.47 -13.36
CA GLU A 493 -18.62 -3.60 -14.20
C GLU A 493 -19.08 -2.37 -13.44
N ARG A 494 -19.56 -2.56 -12.19
CA ARG A 494 -19.95 -1.43 -11.33
C ARG A 494 -18.77 -0.54 -10.95
N ALA A 495 -17.57 -1.11 -10.84
CA ALA A 495 -16.36 -0.33 -10.62
C ALA A 495 -16.06 0.58 -11.81
N TYR A 496 -16.05 0.04 -13.03
CA TYR A 496 -15.85 0.85 -14.24
C TYR A 496 -16.94 1.90 -14.42
N LEU A 497 -18.20 1.55 -14.20
CA LEU A 497 -19.31 2.51 -14.27
C LEU A 497 -19.06 3.72 -13.37
N TRP A 498 -18.64 3.47 -12.13
CA TRP A 498 -18.36 4.54 -11.17
C TRP A 498 -17.11 5.34 -11.58
N ALA A 499 -16.02 4.67 -11.91
CA ALA A 499 -14.77 5.32 -12.29
C ALA A 499 -14.92 6.20 -13.53
N LEU A 500 -15.53 5.66 -14.60
CA LEU A 500 -15.78 6.38 -15.85
C LEU A 500 -16.75 7.53 -15.66
N ALA A 501 -17.86 7.34 -14.91
CA ALA A 501 -18.80 8.42 -14.63
C ALA A 501 -18.11 9.63 -13.99
N CYS A 502 -17.22 9.42 -13.00
CA CYS A 502 -16.48 10.53 -12.39
C CYS A 502 -15.39 11.08 -13.30
N LYS A 503 -14.63 10.25 -14.01
CA LYS A 503 -13.60 10.74 -14.95
C LYS A 503 -14.20 11.62 -16.04
N PHE A 504 -15.32 11.20 -16.63
CA PHE A 504 -16.04 11.96 -17.65
C PHE A 504 -16.69 13.26 -17.13
N THR A 505 -16.79 13.50 -15.83
CA THR A 505 -17.22 14.83 -15.35
C THR A 505 -16.11 15.87 -15.49
N ARG A 506 -14.85 15.43 -15.48
CA ARG A 506 -13.70 16.27 -15.73
C ARG A 506 -13.72 16.53 -17.23
N ARG A 507 -13.81 17.80 -17.66
CA ARG A 507 -13.93 18.20 -19.08
C ARG A 507 -12.63 18.00 -19.88
N THR A 508 -11.85 17.00 -19.50
CA THR A 508 -10.60 16.56 -20.10
C THR A 508 -10.87 15.29 -20.92
N PRO A 509 -10.30 15.15 -22.12
CA PRO A 509 -10.40 13.91 -22.88
C PRO A 509 -9.94 12.72 -22.04
N THR A 510 -10.69 11.62 -22.11
CA THR A 510 -10.34 10.37 -21.42
C THR A 510 -9.66 9.41 -22.40
N PRO A 511 -8.42 8.97 -22.13
CA PRO A 511 -7.70 8.09 -23.04
C PRO A 511 -8.18 6.63 -22.93
N PHE A 512 -8.51 6.03 -24.06
CA PHE A 512 -8.70 4.60 -24.27
C PHE A 512 -7.56 4.09 -25.16
N GLY A 513 -6.40 3.83 -24.55
CA GLY A 513 -5.18 3.56 -25.29
C GLY A 513 -4.73 4.80 -26.05
N ASP A 514 -4.56 4.68 -27.37
CA ASP A 514 -4.17 5.80 -28.24
C ASP A 514 -5.37 6.64 -28.72
N PHE A 515 -6.60 6.26 -28.33
CA PHE A 515 -7.83 6.97 -28.68
C PHE A 515 -8.26 7.89 -27.54
N GLU A 516 -8.57 9.15 -27.82
CA GLU A 516 -9.11 10.09 -26.83
C GLU A 516 -10.62 10.27 -26.99
N CYS A 517 -11.38 10.02 -25.91
CA CYS A 517 -12.82 10.21 -25.90
C CYS A 517 -13.19 11.54 -25.22
N GLN A 518 -13.94 12.39 -25.94
CA GLN A 518 -14.52 13.61 -25.40
C GLN A 518 -16.00 13.37 -25.06
N PHE A 519 -16.27 13.16 -23.78
CA PHE A 519 -17.62 12.98 -23.25
C PHE A 519 -17.73 13.63 -21.88
N VAL A 520 -18.85 14.33 -21.63
CA VAL A 520 -19.15 14.95 -20.33
C VAL A 520 -20.30 14.21 -19.69
N CYS A 521 -20.04 13.50 -18.60
CA CYS A 521 -21.08 12.76 -17.88
C CYS A 521 -21.77 13.68 -16.86
N GLU A 522 -23.09 13.79 -16.94
CA GLU A 522 -23.93 14.52 -15.97
C GLU A 522 -24.78 13.58 -15.11
N GLN A 523 -25.13 12.41 -15.64
CA GLN A 523 -25.94 11.42 -14.94
C GLN A 523 -25.64 9.99 -15.39
N VAL A 524 -25.98 9.03 -14.52
CA VAL A 524 -25.96 7.61 -14.82
C VAL A 524 -27.39 7.08 -14.85
N ALA A 525 -27.70 6.24 -15.84
CA ALA A 525 -29.02 5.63 -15.98
C ALA A 525 -28.92 4.15 -16.35
N ALA A 526 -30.00 3.42 -16.11
CA ALA A 526 -30.14 2.04 -16.59
C ALA A 526 -30.93 2.07 -17.91
N ALA A 527 -30.47 1.35 -18.92
CA ALA A 527 -31.19 1.23 -20.18
C ALA A 527 -31.03 -0.17 -20.77
N ARG A 528 -31.83 -0.46 -21.79
CA ARG A 528 -31.73 -1.68 -22.58
C ARG A 528 -31.71 -1.31 -24.06
N ILE A 529 -30.59 -1.50 -24.73
CA ILE A 529 -30.48 -1.21 -26.18
C ILE A 529 -30.40 -2.48 -27.03
N PHE A 530 -30.25 -3.66 -26.43
CA PHE A 530 -30.12 -4.93 -27.14
C PHE A 530 -31.39 -5.78 -27.08
N LYS A 531 -31.70 -6.44 -28.21
CA LYS A 531 -32.63 -7.58 -28.28
C LYS A 531 -31.90 -8.76 -28.92
N GLY A 532 -31.37 -9.65 -28.09
CA GLY A 532 -30.39 -10.63 -28.57
C GLY A 532 -29.12 -9.91 -29.01
N ARG A 533 -28.66 -10.13 -30.25
CA ARG A 533 -27.43 -9.51 -30.81
C ARG A 533 -27.65 -8.14 -31.45
N THR A 534 -28.91 -7.74 -31.64
CA THR A 534 -29.24 -6.56 -32.44
C THR A 534 -29.51 -5.36 -31.55
N LEU A 535 -28.96 -4.20 -31.92
CA LEU A 535 -29.30 -2.91 -31.34
C LEU A 535 -30.71 -2.51 -31.79
N MET A 536 -31.55 -2.14 -30.83
CA MET A 536 -32.91 -1.67 -31.06
C MET A 536 -32.89 -0.18 -31.43
N PRO A 537 -33.30 0.20 -32.66
CA PRO A 537 -33.26 1.59 -33.12
C PRO A 537 -33.95 2.57 -32.17
N ASP A 538 -35.19 2.30 -31.79
CA ASP A 538 -35.98 3.17 -30.91
C ASP A 538 -35.29 3.43 -29.57
N ASN A 539 -34.60 2.43 -29.03
CA ASN A 539 -33.92 2.54 -27.74
C ASN A 539 -32.57 3.25 -27.85
N VAL A 540 -31.86 3.10 -28.96
CA VAL A 540 -30.64 3.87 -29.25
C VAL A 540 -30.97 5.34 -29.47
N GLN A 541 -32.04 5.63 -30.23
CA GLN A 541 -32.51 7.00 -30.49
C GLN A 541 -33.05 7.69 -29.23
N ALA A 542 -33.52 6.92 -28.24
CA ALA A 542 -33.96 7.44 -26.95
C ALA A 542 -32.80 7.76 -25.97
N LEU A 543 -31.55 7.44 -26.33
CA LEU A 543 -30.40 7.77 -25.50
C LEU A 543 -30.20 9.28 -25.42
N LYS A 544 -29.97 9.77 -24.21
CA LYS A 544 -29.71 11.18 -23.95
C LYS A 544 -28.22 11.45 -24.03
N LYS A 545 -27.86 12.62 -24.57
CA LYS A 545 -26.50 13.16 -24.43
C LYS A 545 -26.15 13.34 -22.96
N ASN A 546 -24.85 13.35 -22.66
CA ASN A 546 -24.30 13.51 -21.31
C ASN A 546 -24.74 12.45 -20.28
N THR A 547 -25.26 11.30 -20.73
CA THR A 547 -25.72 10.21 -19.86
C THR A 547 -24.91 8.96 -20.11
N LEU A 548 -24.28 8.43 -19.07
CA LEU A 548 -23.64 7.11 -19.10
C LEU A 548 -24.65 6.05 -18.69
N TYR A 549 -24.91 5.12 -19.60
CA TYR A 549 -25.87 4.04 -19.37
C TYR A 549 -25.16 2.77 -18.92
N CYS A 550 -25.80 2.04 -18.02
CA CYS A 550 -25.46 0.66 -17.69
C CYS A 550 -26.58 -0.29 -18.09
N ALA A 551 -26.22 -1.54 -18.35
CA ALA A 551 -27.15 -2.61 -18.67
C ALA A 551 -28.26 -2.78 -17.63
N ASN A 552 -29.50 -2.89 -18.10
CA ASN A 552 -30.69 -3.15 -17.28
C ASN A 552 -31.33 -4.50 -17.63
N GLU A 553 -30.74 -5.62 -17.18
CA GLU A 553 -31.19 -6.96 -17.58
C GLU A 553 -31.36 -7.93 -16.40
N GLN A 554 -32.46 -8.72 -16.42
CA GLN A 554 -32.66 -9.87 -15.53
C GLN A 554 -32.30 -11.17 -16.26
N LYS A 555 -31.17 -11.78 -15.88
CA LYS A 555 -30.70 -13.19 -16.05
C LYS A 555 -30.82 -13.96 -17.38
N LYS A 556 -31.57 -13.55 -18.42
CA LYS A 556 -31.82 -14.42 -19.61
C LYS A 556 -31.27 -13.95 -20.96
N SER A 557 -30.75 -12.73 -21.09
CA SER A 557 -30.04 -12.28 -22.31
C SER A 557 -28.92 -11.31 -21.95
N HIS A 558 -27.77 -11.80 -21.50
CA HIS A 558 -26.67 -10.87 -21.18
C HIS A 558 -26.35 -9.99 -22.39
N PRO A 559 -26.32 -8.66 -22.24
CA PRO A 559 -26.01 -7.77 -23.35
C PRO A 559 -24.57 -7.97 -23.81
N PHE A 560 -24.27 -7.54 -25.04
CA PHE A 560 -22.91 -7.62 -25.62
C PHE A 560 -22.00 -6.47 -25.18
N ALA A 561 -22.57 -5.51 -24.44
CA ALA A 561 -21.87 -4.43 -23.77
C ALA A 561 -22.53 -4.18 -22.42
N ASP A 562 -21.70 -3.92 -21.41
CA ASP A 562 -22.12 -3.64 -20.03
C ASP A 562 -22.53 -2.17 -19.83
N MET A 563 -21.92 -1.27 -20.61
CA MET A 563 -22.15 0.17 -20.53
C MET A 563 -22.14 0.81 -21.93
N TRP A 564 -22.79 1.97 -22.06
CA TRP A 564 -22.78 2.74 -23.30
C TRP A 564 -23.12 4.21 -23.08
N PHE A 565 -22.73 5.06 -24.03
CA PHE A 565 -23.12 6.47 -24.07
C PHE A 565 -23.06 7.02 -25.49
N LEU A 566 -23.73 8.14 -25.72
CA LEU A 566 -23.69 8.88 -26.98
C LEU A 566 -22.80 10.11 -26.83
N SER A 567 -21.82 10.27 -27.71
CA SER A 567 -20.94 11.45 -27.72
C SER A 567 -21.67 12.71 -28.20
N PRO A 568 -21.07 13.91 -28.03
CA PRO A 568 -21.61 15.13 -28.61
C PRO A 568 -21.82 15.04 -30.13
N ASP A 569 -20.93 14.31 -30.81
CA ASP A 569 -20.90 14.07 -32.26
C ASP A 569 -21.77 12.88 -32.70
N ASN A 570 -22.75 12.48 -31.88
CA ASN A 570 -23.72 11.43 -32.21
C ASN A 570 -23.07 10.05 -32.51
N VAL A 571 -21.90 9.78 -31.92
CA VAL A 571 -21.21 8.48 -32.00
C VAL A 571 -21.58 7.65 -30.77
N LEU A 572 -22.05 6.42 -30.98
CA LEU A 572 -22.40 5.50 -29.90
C LEU A 572 -21.15 4.74 -29.42
N PHE A 573 -20.85 4.83 -28.13
CA PHE A 573 -19.79 4.06 -27.50
C PHE A 573 -20.39 2.84 -26.79
N LEU A 574 -19.87 1.65 -27.09
CA LEU A 574 -20.22 0.38 -26.45
C LEU A 574 -19.02 -0.12 -25.64
N LEU A 575 -19.22 -0.38 -24.36
CA LEU A 575 -18.15 -0.80 -23.45
C LEU A 575 -18.48 -2.15 -22.83
N GLU A 576 -17.62 -3.13 -23.07
CA GLU A 576 -17.67 -4.47 -22.48
C GLU A 576 -16.52 -4.64 -21.48
N VAL A 577 -16.82 -5.15 -20.30
CA VAL A 577 -15.84 -5.34 -19.22
C VAL A 577 -15.54 -6.82 -19.05
N GLY A 578 -14.25 -7.17 -18.95
CA GLY A 578 -13.81 -8.54 -18.75
C GLY A 578 -12.83 -8.69 -17.59
N GLY A 579 -13.23 -9.43 -16.56
CA GLY A 579 -12.34 -9.79 -15.44
C GLY A 579 -11.48 -11.04 -15.69
N THR A 580 -11.43 -11.56 -16.91
CA THR A 580 -10.67 -12.79 -17.24
C THR A 580 -9.17 -12.53 -17.30
N SER A 581 -8.38 -13.52 -16.88
CA SER A 581 -6.93 -13.59 -17.11
C SER A 581 -6.56 -14.49 -18.30
N GLY A 582 -7.53 -15.22 -18.87
CA GLY A 582 -7.34 -16.10 -20.03
C GLY A 582 -7.49 -15.35 -21.35
N MET A 583 -6.51 -15.48 -22.24
CA MET A 583 -6.53 -14.87 -23.58
C MET A 583 -7.69 -15.36 -24.45
N ASP A 584 -8.08 -16.63 -24.33
CA ASP A 584 -9.18 -17.19 -25.13
C ASP A 584 -10.52 -16.55 -24.76
N GLU A 585 -10.80 -16.37 -23.46
CA GLU A 585 -11.98 -15.66 -22.97
C GLU A 585 -11.97 -14.18 -23.34
N ALA A 586 -10.79 -13.54 -23.33
CA ALA A 586 -10.63 -12.16 -23.76
C ALA A 586 -10.94 -12.00 -25.25
N ASN A 587 -10.39 -12.88 -26.09
CA ASN A 587 -10.66 -12.92 -27.53
C ASN A 587 -12.14 -13.16 -27.82
N LYS A 588 -12.80 -14.07 -27.09
CA LYS A 588 -14.25 -14.30 -27.24
C LYS A 588 -15.06 -13.01 -27.03
N LYS A 589 -14.72 -12.17 -26.05
CA LYS A 589 -15.41 -10.88 -25.83
C LYS A 589 -15.23 -9.91 -27.00
N VAL A 590 -14.00 -9.78 -27.51
CA VAL A 590 -13.70 -8.96 -28.69
C VAL A 590 -14.46 -9.45 -29.91
N THR A 591 -14.42 -10.76 -30.18
CA THR A 591 -15.14 -11.37 -31.30
C THR A 591 -16.66 -11.16 -31.20
N MET A 592 -17.24 -11.27 -30.00
CA MET A 592 -18.68 -11.10 -29.82
C MET A 592 -19.14 -9.67 -30.10
N LEU A 593 -18.38 -8.66 -29.67
CA LEU A 593 -18.68 -7.27 -30.03
C LEU A 593 -18.47 -7.01 -31.52
N LYS A 594 -17.46 -7.61 -32.14
CA LYS A 594 -17.25 -7.51 -33.60
C LYS A 594 -18.45 -8.06 -34.38
N ILE A 595 -18.96 -9.23 -33.99
CA ILE A 595 -20.17 -9.82 -34.61
C ILE A 595 -21.36 -8.85 -34.51
N VAL A 596 -21.54 -8.19 -33.36
CA VAL A 596 -22.59 -7.17 -33.20
C VAL A 596 -22.40 -6.02 -34.18
N LEU A 597 -21.17 -5.55 -34.40
CA LEU A 597 -20.92 -4.47 -35.35
C LEU A 597 -21.14 -4.90 -36.81
N GLU A 598 -20.78 -6.13 -37.17
CA GLU A 598 -20.95 -6.67 -38.53
C GLU A 598 -22.41 -6.98 -38.88
N GLU A 599 -23.21 -7.42 -37.90
CA GLU A 599 -24.62 -7.80 -38.09
C GLU A 599 -25.59 -6.59 -38.02
N GLN A 600 -25.12 -5.40 -37.63
CA GLN A 600 -25.97 -4.24 -37.38
C GLN A 600 -26.12 -3.33 -38.60
N ASP A 601 -27.38 -2.98 -38.94
CA ASP A 601 -27.65 -1.87 -39.86
C ASP A 601 -27.61 -0.52 -39.13
N PHE A 602 -26.48 0.17 -39.20
CA PHE A 602 -26.28 1.46 -38.53
C PHE A 602 -27.12 2.59 -39.12
N ASN A 603 -27.55 2.50 -40.38
CA ASN A 603 -28.40 3.54 -40.99
C ASN A 603 -29.75 3.63 -40.27
N SER A 604 -30.24 2.51 -39.73
CA SER A 604 -31.48 2.46 -38.96
C SER A 604 -31.38 3.12 -37.58
N LEU A 605 -30.17 3.31 -37.03
CA LEU A 605 -29.96 3.79 -35.67
C LEU A 605 -29.93 5.33 -35.56
N ASN A 606 -29.82 6.05 -36.68
CA ASN A 606 -29.69 7.51 -36.71
C ASN A 606 -28.51 8.05 -35.88
N ILE A 607 -27.37 7.37 -35.98
CA ILE A 607 -26.10 7.72 -35.33
C ILE A 607 -25.00 7.88 -36.39
N ASP A 608 -23.99 8.69 -36.07
CA ASP A 608 -22.92 9.04 -37.02
C ASP A 608 -21.78 8.00 -37.01
N GLY A 609 -21.75 7.13 -36.00
CA GLY A 609 -20.80 6.02 -35.90
C GLY A 609 -20.95 5.20 -34.62
N VAL A 610 -20.20 4.11 -34.53
CA VAL A 610 -20.10 3.26 -33.33
C VAL A 610 -18.64 2.98 -33.00
N VAL A 611 -18.29 3.07 -31.72
CA VAL A 611 -16.99 2.67 -31.19
C VAL A 611 -17.20 1.60 -30.14
N ALA A 612 -16.65 0.40 -30.37
CA ALA A 612 -16.68 -0.70 -29.41
C ALA A 612 -15.36 -0.79 -28.65
N ILE A 613 -15.45 -0.89 -27.32
CA ILE A 613 -14.31 -0.94 -26.42
C ILE A 613 -14.44 -2.14 -25.49
N VAL A 614 -13.37 -2.93 -25.37
CA VAL A 614 -13.28 -4.03 -24.39
C VAL A 614 -12.24 -3.69 -23.34
N LEU A 615 -12.65 -3.65 -22.08
CA LEU A 615 -11.80 -3.31 -20.94
C LEU A 615 -11.36 -4.60 -20.23
N LEU A 616 -10.06 -4.90 -20.28
CA LEU A 616 -9.47 -6.17 -19.82
C LEU A 616 -8.29 -5.91 -18.86
N PRO A 617 -8.55 -5.48 -17.62
CA PRO A 617 -7.49 -5.07 -16.70
C PRO A 617 -6.58 -6.21 -16.23
N ASN A 618 -7.01 -7.47 -16.35
CA ASN A 618 -6.24 -8.66 -15.93
C ASN A 618 -5.44 -9.32 -17.06
N ILE A 619 -5.54 -8.80 -18.30
CA ILE A 619 -4.75 -9.27 -19.44
C ILE A 619 -3.54 -8.34 -19.58
N MET A 620 -2.33 -8.83 -19.30
CA MET A 620 -1.12 -8.01 -19.36
C MET A 620 -0.52 -7.92 -20.77
N ASP A 621 -0.85 -8.89 -21.62
CA ASP A 621 -0.42 -8.90 -23.02
C ASP A 621 -1.26 -7.92 -23.85
N LYS A 622 -0.67 -7.42 -24.94
CA LYS A 622 -1.44 -6.65 -25.92
C LYS A 622 -2.33 -7.62 -26.70
N LEU A 623 -3.64 -7.39 -26.65
CA LEU A 623 -4.52 -7.92 -27.68
C LEU A 623 -4.34 -7.07 -28.94
N SER A 624 -4.34 -7.72 -30.11
CA SER A 624 -4.42 -6.98 -31.37
C SER A 624 -5.77 -6.26 -31.41
N SER A 625 -5.75 -4.94 -31.31
CA SER A 625 -6.91 -4.11 -31.63
C SER A 625 -7.28 -4.36 -33.09
N ASP A 626 -8.55 -4.66 -33.34
CA ASP A 626 -9.08 -4.63 -34.70
C ASP A 626 -9.43 -3.17 -35.06
N LYS A 627 -9.63 -2.85 -36.33
CA LYS A 627 -10.08 -1.51 -36.75
C LYS A 627 -11.41 -1.12 -36.10
N ASP A 628 -12.24 -2.10 -35.79
CA ASP A 628 -13.63 -1.89 -35.36
C ASP A 628 -13.83 -2.06 -33.84
N VAL A 629 -12.90 -2.72 -33.13
CA VAL A 629 -12.99 -2.98 -31.68
C VAL A 629 -11.66 -2.67 -30.99
N LEU A 630 -11.70 -1.73 -30.04
CA LEU A 630 -10.56 -1.33 -29.23
C LEU A 630 -10.43 -2.22 -27.99
N ALA A 631 -9.41 -3.07 -27.94
CA ALA A 631 -9.08 -3.85 -26.75
C ALA A 631 -8.10 -3.07 -25.87
N ILE A 632 -8.56 -2.62 -24.70
CA ILE A 632 -7.73 -1.92 -23.72
C ILE A 632 -7.34 -2.93 -22.63
N THR A 633 -6.04 -3.19 -22.49
CA THR A 633 -5.52 -4.25 -21.62
C THR A 633 -4.59 -3.71 -20.53
N GLY A 634 -4.37 -4.51 -19.48
CA GLY A 634 -3.35 -4.29 -18.45
C GLY A 634 -3.42 -2.92 -17.79
N SER A 635 -2.27 -2.27 -17.67
CA SER A 635 -2.11 -0.96 -17.01
C SER A 635 -3.02 0.12 -17.60
N GLN A 636 -3.28 0.12 -18.92
CA GLN A 636 -4.18 1.09 -19.54
C GLN A 636 -5.62 0.93 -19.05
N ALA A 637 -6.11 -0.31 -19.00
CA ALA A 637 -7.44 -0.61 -18.48
C ALA A 637 -7.53 -0.39 -16.97
N GLN A 638 -6.45 -0.65 -16.24
CA GLN A 638 -6.35 -0.40 -14.80
C GLN A 638 -6.40 1.11 -14.46
N LYS A 639 -5.70 1.96 -15.23
CA LYS A 639 -5.75 3.44 -15.07
C LYS A 639 -7.17 4.02 -15.21
N LEU A 640 -8.02 3.39 -16.01
CA LEU A 640 -9.42 3.79 -16.17
C LEU A 640 -10.27 3.52 -14.92
N LEU A 641 -9.88 2.55 -14.07
CA LEU A 641 -10.54 2.29 -12.79
C LEU A 641 -10.21 3.34 -11.71
N GLY A 642 -9.15 4.13 -11.92
CA GLY A 642 -8.64 5.05 -10.90
C GLY A 642 -8.42 4.33 -9.58
N GLY A 643 -8.96 4.88 -8.50
CA GLY A 643 -8.87 4.32 -7.16
C GLY A 643 -9.54 2.94 -6.98
N LEU A 644 -10.44 2.54 -7.87
CA LEU A 644 -11.13 1.25 -7.79
C LEU A 644 -10.31 0.08 -8.34
N VAL A 645 -9.13 0.33 -8.92
CA VAL A 645 -8.23 -0.77 -9.31
C VAL A 645 -7.83 -1.64 -8.09
N GLN A 646 -7.88 -1.09 -6.87
CA GLN A 646 -7.73 -1.84 -5.61
C GLN A 646 -8.66 -3.06 -5.52
N VAL A 647 -9.80 -3.04 -6.21
CA VAL A 647 -10.71 -4.19 -6.29
C VAL A 647 -10.03 -5.37 -6.96
N LEU A 648 -9.18 -5.14 -7.97
CA LEU A 648 -8.47 -6.20 -8.69
C LEU A 648 -7.49 -6.97 -7.82
N ASP A 649 -6.86 -6.32 -6.82
CA ASP A 649 -5.99 -6.98 -5.86
C ASP A 649 -6.73 -8.07 -5.05
N TRP A 650 -8.07 -8.00 -5.02
CA TRP A 650 -8.93 -8.91 -4.29
C TRP A 650 -9.78 -9.82 -5.19
N LEU A 651 -9.79 -9.61 -6.51
CA LEU A 651 -10.51 -10.47 -7.47
C LEU A 651 -9.62 -11.62 -7.93
#